data_AF-A0A2U1T1V2-F1
#
_entry.id   AF-A0A2U1T1V2-F1
#
_cell.length_a   1.000
_cell.length_b   1.000
_cell.length_c   1.000
_cell.angle_alpha   90.00
_cell.angle_beta   90.00
_cell.angle_gamma   90.00
#
_symmetry.space_group_name_H-M   'P 1'
#
loop_
_entity.id
_entity.type
_entity.pdbx_description
1 polymer ?
#
loop_
_entity_poly.entity_id
_entity_poly.type
_entity_poly.pdbx_seq_one_letter_code
_entity_poly.pdbx_strand_id
1 'polypeptide(L)'
;MMTTRSLALPRPKPVRGPFSRLMRRPLAVAAASVLFVVIGACLMAPFLPIPGPNEINLVRSLAGPSPEHLLGTDQLGRDLLSRLLFGGIPSFGYAGIVLFVSLALGIPLGICAGYLGGWWDRAIATIADIGLAMPVLIMTIVILSVFDGLFWVAMALLGVLMCPPVIRNVRGAVIAVRHENFVDAARVAGLSPVRIMATHILARIVGPLLVQATLIAALGISFTVGLAFLGFGPQPPDPTWGGMIQDAVLVLSRSQWPMFVAGVVLAISVLALTVLGDTVREATVDPWTGVSRRRRKTEPSLPVEPGSALVAVRDLKVEYSAGGRDVLVVDGVSFDIGPGEAVGLVGESGCGKSTVARAIARILPAAGRTVGGGVRFRDQAVLDLEGKPLQSYRGGSVAYVFQDPMGTLEPSMRVGDLLAHIVRLNHRVSRAEAKARALELLRRVQIADAEVVGRRYPHELSGGLAQRVAIARAIAGEPALLIADEPTTALDASIRLGILDLLRSLQRETGMALLIVSHDWDVVDYLCDRAIVMYAGQITESGRLEDLLVNSAHPYTHALLECRPKADSDRSKPLPSIAGQVAAPGSHRAACRFSDRCPIAKPVCTQSHIPLVQVGVDQQSRCLFAEELYVAPVSVVLTERI
;
A
#
# COMPACT_ATOMS: atom_id res chain seq x y z
N MET A 1 -3.57 12.06 53.03
CA MET A 1 -2.60 11.19 52.32
C MET A 1 -3.38 10.06 51.64
N MET A 2 -3.74 10.22 50.36
CA MET A 2 -4.36 9.17 49.55
C MET A 2 -3.34 8.73 48.50
N THR A 3 -2.95 7.47 48.57
CA THR A 3 -1.95 6.81 47.74
C THR A 3 -2.44 6.67 46.29
N THR A 4 -1.71 7.29 45.36
CA THR A 4 -1.82 7.13 43.92
C THR A 4 -1.42 5.71 43.52
N ARG A 5 -2.39 4.88 43.16
CA ARG A 5 -2.13 3.62 42.43
C ARG A 5 -1.63 3.97 41.03
N SER A 6 -0.36 3.66 40.77
CA SER A 6 0.24 3.75 39.45
C SER A 6 -0.48 2.81 38.47
N LEU A 7 -1.08 3.39 37.44
CA LEU A 7 -1.56 2.68 36.25
C LEU A 7 -0.33 2.09 35.54
N ALA A 8 -0.02 0.82 35.82
CA ALA A 8 0.98 0.07 35.09
C ALA A 8 0.49 -0.13 33.64
N LEU A 9 1.05 0.64 32.70
CA LEU A 9 0.84 0.45 31.27
C LEU A 9 1.24 -0.99 30.88
N PRO A 10 0.40 -1.75 30.16
CA PRO A 10 0.77 -3.06 29.68
C PRO A 10 1.97 -2.93 28.73
N ARG A 11 3.03 -3.72 28.99
CA ARG A 11 4.23 -3.75 28.13
C ARG A 11 3.81 -4.09 26.69
N PRO A 12 4.24 -3.32 25.67
CA PRO A 12 3.93 -3.64 24.29
C PRO A 12 4.45 -5.04 23.96
N LYS A 13 3.61 -5.89 23.35
CA LYS A 13 4.04 -7.19 22.85
C LYS A 13 5.14 -6.95 21.79
N PRO A 14 6.22 -7.73 21.78
CA PRO A 14 7.30 -7.53 20.82
C PRO A 14 6.75 -7.63 19.40
N VAL A 15 6.88 -6.54 18.64
CA VAL A 15 6.60 -6.52 17.21
C VAL A 15 7.55 -7.54 16.58
N ARG A 16 6.98 -8.61 16.01
CA ARG A 16 7.78 -9.68 15.40
C ARG A 16 8.59 -9.09 14.25
N GLY A 17 9.91 -9.33 14.28
CA GLY A 17 10.87 -8.75 13.35
C GLY A 17 10.65 -9.22 11.89
N PRO A 18 11.25 -8.49 10.93
CA PRO A 18 11.11 -8.74 9.49
C PRO A 18 11.45 -10.18 9.09
N PHE A 19 12.41 -10.80 9.78
CA PHE A 19 12.82 -12.20 9.60
C PHE A 19 11.67 -13.21 9.74
N SER A 20 10.78 -13.00 10.73
CA SER A 20 9.65 -13.90 10.98
C SER A 20 8.54 -13.82 9.92
N ARG A 21 8.51 -12.72 9.14
CA ARG A 21 7.57 -12.52 8.04
C ARG A 21 8.12 -13.12 6.75
N LEU A 22 9.43 -12.96 6.53
CA LEU A 22 10.15 -13.56 5.41
C LEU A 22 10.04 -15.10 5.43
N MET A 23 10.26 -15.73 6.59
CA MET A 23 10.17 -17.19 6.79
C MET A 23 8.76 -17.80 6.58
N ARG A 24 7.72 -16.99 6.34
CA ARG A 24 6.36 -17.47 6.05
C ARG A 24 6.07 -17.62 4.56
N ARG A 25 6.97 -17.15 3.69
CA ARG A 25 6.80 -17.24 2.23
C ARG A 25 7.54 -18.48 1.72
N PRO A 26 6.87 -19.41 1.03
CA PRO A 26 7.46 -20.70 0.64
C PRO A 26 8.65 -20.51 -0.32
N LEU A 27 8.60 -19.53 -1.22
CA LEU A 27 9.69 -19.21 -2.14
C LEU A 27 10.92 -18.62 -1.42
N ALA A 28 10.71 -17.78 -0.41
CA ALA A 28 11.82 -17.22 0.39
C ALA A 28 12.53 -18.31 1.20
N VAL A 29 11.75 -19.22 1.79
CA VAL A 29 12.29 -20.39 2.50
C VAL A 29 13.03 -21.30 1.53
N ALA A 30 12.45 -21.61 0.37
CA ALA A 30 13.11 -22.46 -0.63
C ALA A 30 14.45 -21.85 -1.10
N ALA A 31 14.48 -20.57 -1.47
CA ALA A 31 15.70 -19.89 -1.90
C ALA A 31 16.77 -19.83 -0.80
N ALA A 32 16.37 -19.50 0.44
CA ALA A 32 17.27 -19.49 1.59
C ALA A 32 17.79 -20.90 1.91
N SER A 33 16.94 -21.93 1.83
CA SER A 33 17.32 -23.33 2.03
C SER A 33 18.30 -23.80 0.97
N VAL A 34 18.10 -23.44 -0.30
CA VAL A 34 19.05 -23.75 -1.38
C VAL A 34 20.42 -23.14 -1.10
N LEU A 35 20.49 -21.85 -0.77
CA LEU A 35 21.76 -21.19 -0.42
C LEU A 35 22.41 -21.81 0.81
N PHE A 36 21.61 -22.11 1.85
CA PHE A 36 22.09 -22.75 3.06
C PHE A 36 22.68 -24.13 2.79
N VAL A 37 22.02 -24.95 1.97
CA VAL A 37 22.50 -26.28 1.58
C VAL A 37 23.78 -26.17 0.75
N VAL A 38 23.82 -25.28 -0.25
CA VAL A 38 25.01 -25.12 -1.10
C VAL A 38 26.21 -24.62 -0.31
N ILE A 39 26.04 -23.55 0.48
CA ILE A 39 27.12 -23.00 1.32
C ILE A 39 27.53 -24.02 2.39
N GLY A 40 26.56 -24.66 3.04
CA GLY A 40 26.80 -25.69 4.04
C GLY A 40 27.57 -26.88 3.48
N ALA A 41 27.23 -27.36 2.28
CA ALA A 41 27.96 -28.42 1.60
C ALA A 41 29.41 -28.02 1.28
N CYS A 42 29.64 -26.78 0.84
CA CYS A 42 30.99 -26.27 0.59
C CYS A 42 31.81 -26.20 1.89
N LEU A 43 31.23 -25.69 2.98
CA LEU A 43 31.91 -25.59 4.28
C LEU A 43 32.16 -26.96 4.94
N MET A 44 31.30 -27.95 4.67
CA MET A 44 31.46 -29.32 5.17
C MET A 44 32.41 -30.17 4.31
N ALA A 45 32.78 -29.71 3.11
CA ALA A 45 33.64 -30.44 2.19
C ALA A 45 34.93 -31.02 2.80
N PRO A 46 35.67 -30.29 3.66
CA PRO A 46 36.88 -30.82 4.29
C PRO A 46 36.65 -32.00 5.25
N PHE A 47 35.40 -32.23 5.67
CA PHE A 47 35.01 -33.27 6.62
C PHE A 47 34.27 -34.43 5.95
N LEU A 48 33.93 -34.33 4.66
CA LEU A 48 33.27 -35.39 3.93
C LEU A 48 34.30 -36.44 3.47
N PRO A 49 33.94 -37.73 3.45
CA PRO A 49 34.80 -38.80 2.95
C PRO A 49 34.81 -38.82 1.42
N ILE A 50 35.28 -37.73 0.81
CA ILE A 50 35.40 -37.54 -0.64
C ILE A 50 36.87 -37.43 -1.05
N PRO A 51 37.24 -37.80 -2.30
CA PRO A 51 38.62 -37.68 -2.78
C PRO A 51 39.13 -36.23 -2.69
N GLY A 52 40.43 -36.04 -2.50
CA GLY A 52 41.01 -34.70 -2.49
C GLY A 52 40.75 -33.95 -3.81
N PRO A 53 40.51 -32.61 -3.78
CA PRO A 53 40.14 -31.84 -4.98
C PRO A 53 41.24 -31.78 -6.06
N ASN A 54 42.46 -32.16 -5.70
CA ASN A 54 43.65 -32.13 -6.55
C ASN A 54 44.22 -33.54 -6.84
N GLU A 55 43.53 -34.61 -6.45
CA GLU A 55 43.95 -35.99 -6.76
C GLU A 55 43.71 -36.30 -8.23
N ILE A 56 44.78 -36.64 -8.96
CA ILE A 56 44.78 -36.85 -10.41
C ILE A 56 44.71 -38.35 -10.72
N ASN A 57 43.78 -38.75 -11.61
CA ASN A 57 43.67 -40.11 -12.13
C ASN A 57 43.41 -40.11 -13.64
N LEU A 58 44.48 -40.10 -14.44
CA LEU A 58 44.39 -39.99 -15.90
C LEU A 58 43.62 -41.14 -16.57
N VAL A 59 43.51 -42.31 -15.93
CA VAL A 59 42.74 -43.45 -16.45
C VAL A 59 41.25 -43.15 -16.49
N ARG A 60 40.77 -42.33 -15.56
CA ARG A 60 39.37 -41.88 -15.47
C ARG A 60 39.20 -40.47 -16.06
N SER A 61 40.01 -40.02 -17.02
CA SER A 61 39.86 -38.69 -17.63
C SER A 61 38.49 -38.55 -18.33
N LEU A 62 37.79 -37.45 -18.06
CA LEU A 62 36.45 -37.12 -18.61
C LEU A 62 35.41 -38.25 -18.42
N ALA A 63 35.50 -39.00 -17.33
CA ALA A 63 34.54 -40.04 -17.00
C ALA A 63 33.20 -39.43 -16.54
N GLY A 64 32.09 -40.02 -16.98
CA GLY A 64 30.76 -39.63 -16.53
C GLY A 64 30.48 -40.01 -15.07
N PRO A 65 29.28 -39.67 -14.56
CA PRO A 65 28.86 -40.02 -13.20
C PRO A 65 29.00 -41.52 -12.89
N SER A 66 29.58 -41.84 -11.74
CA SER A 66 29.76 -43.22 -11.26
C SER A 66 29.67 -43.28 -9.73
N PRO A 67 29.55 -44.47 -9.11
CA PRO A 67 29.52 -44.60 -7.65
C PRO A 67 30.80 -44.07 -6.96
N GLU A 68 31.94 -44.15 -7.64
CA GLU A 68 33.24 -43.63 -7.16
C GLU A 68 33.34 -42.11 -7.36
N HIS A 69 32.73 -41.58 -8.43
CA HIS A 69 32.74 -40.17 -8.80
C HIS A 69 31.31 -39.70 -9.09
N LEU A 70 30.60 -39.25 -8.05
CA LEU A 70 29.15 -38.96 -8.12
C LEU A 70 28.77 -37.97 -9.22
N LEU A 71 29.64 -36.97 -9.48
CA LEU A 71 29.46 -36.00 -10.55
C LEU A 71 30.43 -36.22 -11.71
N GLY A 72 31.11 -37.36 -11.79
CA GLY A 72 32.13 -37.66 -12.80
C GLY A 72 33.47 -36.95 -12.53
N THR A 73 34.33 -36.93 -13.54
CA THR A 73 35.70 -36.41 -13.44
C THR A 73 36.02 -35.39 -14.54
N ASP A 74 37.05 -34.57 -14.29
CA ASP A 74 37.53 -33.59 -15.27
C ASP A 74 38.60 -34.17 -16.23
N GLN A 75 39.22 -33.28 -17.03
CA GLN A 75 40.24 -33.66 -18.01
C GLN A 75 41.50 -34.30 -17.41
N LEU A 76 41.78 -34.04 -16.12
CA LEU A 76 42.88 -34.66 -15.38
C LEU A 76 42.40 -35.86 -14.54
N GLY A 77 41.13 -36.25 -14.67
CA GLY A 77 40.53 -37.32 -13.88
C GLY A 77 40.31 -36.96 -12.41
N ARG A 78 40.29 -35.66 -12.08
CA ARG A 78 39.99 -35.18 -10.73
C ARG A 78 38.48 -35.22 -10.49
N ASP A 79 38.06 -35.53 -9.28
CA ASP A 79 36.63 -35.64 -8.92
C ASP A 79 35.92 -34.28 -9.01
N LEU A 80 34.84 -34.21 -9.82
CA LEU A 80 34.11 -32.96 -10.05
C LEU A 80 33.31 -32.49 -8.82
N LEU A 81 32.82 -33.40 -7.97
CA LEU A 81 32.10 -33.04 -6.75
C LEU A 81 33.05 -32.41 -5.73
N SER A 82 34.22 -33.01 -5.50
CA SER A 82 35.27 -32.45 -4.66
C SER A 82 35.71 -31.09 -5.15
N ARG A 83 36.01 -30.94 -6.46
CA ARG A 83 36.39 -29.63 -7.02
C ARG A 83 35.28 -28.60 -6.86
N LEU A 84 34.02 -28.98 -7.06
CA LEU A 84 32.88 -28.08 -6.91
C LEU A 84 32.73 -27.56 -5.48
N LEU A 85 32.80 -28.45 -4.48
CA LEU A 85 32.60 -28.10 -3.08
C LEU A 85 33.77 -27.26 -2.53
N PHE A 86 35.00 -27.69 -2.79
CA PHE A 86 36.19 -26.93 -2.38
C PHE A 86 36.31 -25.60 -3.13
N GLY A 87 35.90 -25.55 -4.41
CA GLY A 87 35.88 -24.32 -5.19
C GLY A 87 34.80 -23.32 -4.80
N GLY A 88 33.75 -23.78 -4.11
CA GLY A 88 32.70 -22.91 -3.58
C GLY A 88 33.18 -22.04 -2.41
N ILE A 89 34.08 -22.55 -1.56
CA ILE A 89 34.61 -21.83 -0.39
C ILE A 89 35.24 -20.48 -0.79
N PRO A 90 36.25 -20.43 -1.69
CA PRO A 90 36.83 -19.15 -2.11
C PRO A 90 35.82 -18.31 -2.90
N SER A 91 34.98 -18.92 -3.73
CA SER A 91 33.99 -18.19 -4.55
C SER A 91 32.98 -17.41 -3.69
N PHE A 92 32.42 -18.04 -2.66
CA PHE A 92 31.55 -17.37 -1.70
C PHE A 92 32.31 -16.41 -0.78
N GLY A 93 33.52 -16.78 -0.34
CA GLY A 93 34.35 -15.94 0.52
C GLY A 93 34.66 -14.58 -0.12
N TYR A 94 35.09 -14.60 -1.38
CA TYR A 94 35.40 -13.39 -2.14
C TYR A 94 34.16 -12.54 -2.42
N ALA A 95 33.03 -13.15 -2.79
CA ALA A 95 31.78 -12.43 -2.93
C ALA A 95 31.29 -11.80 -1.61
N GLY A 96 31.55 -12.46 -0.48
CA GLY A 96 31.30 -11.93 0.86
C GLY A 96 32.12 -10.68 1.17
N ILE A 97 33.40 -10.65 0.76
CA ILE A 97 34.26 -9.45 0.88
C ILE A 97 33.69 -8.28 0.07
N VAL A 98 33.33 -8.52 -1.19
CA VAL A 98 32.71 -7.50 -2.07
C VAL A 98 31.45 -6.95 -1.41
N LEU A 99 30.54 -7.82 -0.98
CA LEU A 99 29.30 -7.46 -0.30
C LEU A 99 29.54 -6.61 0.94
N PHE A 100 30.44 -7.05 1.82
CA PHE A 100 30.74 -6.37 3.06
C PHE A 100 31.26 -4.96 2.81
N VAL A 101 32.27 -4.81 1.93
CA VAL A 101 32.88 -3.50 1.66
C VAL A 101 31.90 -2.55 0.97
N SER A 102 31.13 -3.04 -0.02
CA SER A 102 30.13 -2.22 -0.70
C SER A 102 29.06 -1.69 0.25
N LEU A 103 28.56 -2.51 1.18
CA LEU A 103 27.55 -2.09 2.15
C LEU A 103 28.14 -1.20 3.25
N ALA A 104 29.32 -1.54 3.77
CA ALA A 104 29.99 -0.81 4.84
C ALA A 104 30.34 0.64 4.42
N LEU A 105 30.66 0.86 3.15
CA LEU A 105 30.90 2.20 2.61
C LEU A 105 29.62 2.85 2.07
N GLY A 106 28.81 2.09 1.33
CA GLY A 106 27.68 2.64 0.59
C GLY A 106 26.52 3.08 1.46
N ILE A 107 26.23 2.35 2.54
CA ILE A 107 25.12 2.69 3.44
C ILE A 107 25.41 4.00 4.19
N PRO A 108 26.55 4.18 4.89
CA PRO A 108 26.82 5.44 5.59
C PRO A 108 26.85 6.64 4.64
N LEU A 109 27.54 6.52 3.50
CA LEU A 109 27.64 7.60 2.51
C LEU A 109 26.26 7.96 1.92
N GLY A 110 25.44 6.97 1.58
CA GLY A 110 24.08 7.19 1.08
C GLY A 110 23.16 7.86 2.11
N ILE A 111 23.23 7.45 3.39
CA ILE A 111 22.43 8.09 4.46
C ILE A 111 22.91 9.53 4.69
N CYS A 112 24.22 9.76 4.72
CA CYS A 112 24.80 11.10 4.83
C CYS A 112 24.32 12.02 3.71
N ALA A 113 24.42 11.57 2.45
CA ALA A 113 23.98 12.33 1.28
C ALA A 113 22.48 12.64 1.34
N GLY A 114 21.65 11.64 1.65
CA GLY A 114 20.20 11.79 1.68
C GLY A 114 19.69 12.64 2.84
N TYR A 115 20.30 12.53 4.04
CA TYR A 115 19.83 13.22 5.24
C TYR A 115 20.39 14.64 5.39
N LEU A 116 21.70 14.83 5.23
CA LEU A 116 22.35 16.13 5.43
C LEU A 116 22.02 17.10 4.29
N GLY A 117 21.87 16.60 3.05
CA GLY A 117 21.59 17.42 1.89
C GLY A 117 22.72 18.40 1.53
N GLY A 118 22.43 19.36 0.65
CA GLY A 118 23.30 20.51 0.40
C GLY A 118 24.65 20.16 -0.24
N TRP A 119 25.75 20.57 0.40
CA TRP A 119 27.09 20.31 -0.10
C TRP A 119 27.49 18.83 0.01
N TRP A 120 27.14 18.17 1.12
CA TRP A 120 27.43 16.74 1.33
C TRP A 120 26.77 15.86 0.28
N ASP A 121 25.52 16.18 -0.04
CA ASP A 121 24.79 15.50 -1.10
C ASP A 121 25.50 15.62 -2.45
N ARG A 122 25.83 16.84 -2.86
CA ARG A 122 26.55 17.10 -4.11
C ARG A 122 27.91 16.40 -4.16
N ALA A 123 28.71 16.49 -3.11
CA ALA A 123 30.04 15.89 -3.08
C ALA A 123 29.97 14.36 -3.20
N ILE A 124 29.10 13.70 -2.42
CA ILE A 124 28.95 12.25 -2.42
C ILE A 124 28.33 11.77 -3.74
N ALA A 125 27.32 12.47 -4.25
CA ALA A 125 26.68 12.14 -5.52
C ALA A 125 27.69 12.24 -6.69
N THR A 126 28.51 13.29 -6.74
CA THR A 126 29.55 13.43 -7.77
C THR A 126 30.58 12.30 -7.70
N ILE A 127 31.07 11.93 -6.52
CA ILE A 127 32.00 10.80 -6.36
C ILE A 127 31.34 9.49 -6.84
N ALA A 128 30.07 9.28 -6.49
CA ALA A 128 29.32 8.11 -6.92
C ALA A 128 29.11 8.08 -8.44
N ASP A 129 28.76 9.21 -9.06
CA ASP A 129 28.56 9.31 -10.50
C ASP A 129 29.86 9.09 -11.28
N ILE A 130 31.00 9.59 -10.77
CA ILE A 130 32.34 9.27 -11.31
C ILE A 130 32.59 7.76 -11.22
N GLY A 131 32.31 7.14 -10.07
CA GLY A 131 32.48 5.70 -9.89
C GLY A 131 31.59 4.87 -10.84
N LEU A 132 30.34 5.29 -11.09
CA LEU A 132 29.43 4.64 -12.04
C LEU A 132 29.90 4.73 -13.49
N ALA A 133 30.69 5.76 -13.84
CA ALA A 133 31.27 5.90 -15.17
C ALA A 133 32.48 4.97 -15.38
N MET A 134 33.08 4.43 -14.33
CA MET A 134 34.25 3.56 -14.43
C MET A 134 33.86 2.14 -14.87
N PRO A 135 34.51 1.56 -15.90
CA PRO A 135 34.28 0.18 -16.29
C PRO A 135 34.83 -0.79 -15.24
N VAL A 136 33.94 -1.32 -14.39
CA VAL A 136 34.31 -2.11 -13.21
C VAL A 136 35.21 -3.30 -13.54
N LEU A 137 34.90 -4.04 -14.61
CA LEU A 137 35.70 -5.19 -15.03
C LEU A 137 37.14 -4.80 -15.38
N ILE A 138 37.31 -3.74 -16.17
CA ILE A 138 38.63 -3.25 -16.60
C ILE A 138 39.42 -2.77 -15.39
N MET A 139 38.80 -1.97 -14.52
CA MET A 139 39.45 -1.50 -13.30
C MET A 139 39.87 -2.65 -12.40
N THR A 140 39.06 -3.71 -12.31
CA THR A 140 39.39 -4.88 -11.49
C THR A 140 40.56 -5.66 -12.07
N ILE A 141 40.64 -5.81 -13.40
CA ILE A 141 41.80 -6.43 -14.06
C ILE A 141 43.07 -5.62 -13.83
N VAL A 142 43.01 -4.29 -13.94
CA VAL A 142 44.14 -3.40 -13.65
C VAL A 142 44.58 -3.57 -12.19
N ILE A 143 43.64 -3.58 -11.25
CA ILE A 143 43.93 -3.83 -9.83
C ILE A 143 44.63 -5.18 -9.64
N LEU A 144 44.12 -6.24 -10.26
CA LEU A 144 44.72 -7.58 -10.18
C LEU A 144 46.12 -7.63 -10.79
N SER A 145 46.40 -6.85 -11.83
CA SER A 145 47.74 -6.74 -12.41
C SER A 145 48.74 -6.01 -11.52
N VAL A 146 48.27 -5.09 -10.67
CA VAL A 146 49.12 -4.32 -9.75
C VAL A 146 49.35 -5.07 -8.44
N PHE A 147 48.33 -5.78 -7.95
CA PHE A 147 48.35 -6.51 -6.68
C PHE A 147 48.38 -8.02 -6.93
N ASP A 148 49.45 -8.49 -7.60
CA ASP A 148 49.62 -9.91 -7.94
C ASP A 148 49.61 -10.80 -6.67
N GLY A 149 48.95 -11.94 -6.76
CA GLY A 149 48.76 -12.89 -5.65
C GLY A 149 47.83 -12.42 -4.52
N LEU A 150 47.33 -11.18 -4.52
CA LEU A 150 46.47 -10.62 -3.47
C LEU A 150 45.00 -10.51 -3.90
N PHE A 151 44.40 -11.64 -4.31
CA PHE A 151 43.03 -11.65 -4.84
C PHE A 151 41.99 -11.06 -3.86
N TRP A 152 42.17 -11.25 -2.55
CA TRP A 152 41.27 -10.67 -1.54
C TRP A 152 41.31 -9.13 -1.51
N VAL A 153 42.46 -8.51 -1.79
CA VAL A 153 42.60 -7.04 -1.90
C VAL A 153 41.83 -6.55 -3.12
N ALA A 154 41.95 -7.25 -4.25
CA ALA A 154 41.20 -6.93 -5.44
C ALA A 154 39.68 -7.03 -5.21
N MET A 155 39.22 -7.98 -4.41
CA MET A 155 37.80 -8.11 -4.06
C MET A 155 37.32 -7.01 -3.11
N ALA A 156 38.16 -6.59 -2.18
CA ALA A 156 37.87 -5.42 -1.35
C ALA A 156 37.74 -4.15 -2.20
N LEU A 157 38.67 -3.93 -3.13
CA LEU A 157 38.64 -2.79 -4.06
C LEU A 157 37.47 -2.87 -5.04
N LEU A 158 37.11 -4.06 -5.52
CA LEU A 158 35.88 -4.30 -6.29
C LEU A 158 34.64 -3.92 -5.45
N GLY A 159 34.63 -4.24 -4.16
CA GLY A 159 33.61 -3.79 -3.23
C GLY A 159 33.50 -2.26 -3.14
N VAL A 160 34.62 -1.54 -3.17
CA VAL A 160 34.64 -0.07 -3.27
C VAL A 160 34.05 0.40 -4.60
N LEU A 161 34.42 -0.22 -5.72
CA LEU A 161 33.87 0.10 -7.04
C LEU A 161 32.37 -0.19 -7.17
N MET A 162 31.85 -1.14 -6.39
CA MET A 162 30.43 -1.51 -6.32
C MET A 162 29.63 -0.70 -5.28
N CYS A 163 30.28 0.22 -4.57
CA CYS A 163 29.64 1.13 -3.61
C CYS A 163 28.67 2.15 -4.24
N PRO A 164 28.93 2.77 -5.41
CA PRO A 164 28.10 3.85 -5.94
C PRO A 164 26.60 3.52 -6.17
N PRO A 165 26.22 2.35 -6.73
CA PRO A 165 24.81 1.95 -6.78
C PRO A 165 24.14 1.91 -5.40
N VAL A 166 24.87 1.45 -4.37
CA VAL A 166 24.39 1.40 -2.99
C VAL A 166 24.15 2.80 -2.46
N ILE A 167 25.12 3.71 -2.64
CA ILE A 167 25.01 5.12 -2.24
C ILE A 167 23.74 5.74 -2.86
N ARG A 168 23.55 5.56 -4.16
CA ARG A 168 22.43 6.17 -4.91
C ARG A 168 21.07 5.64 -4.44
N ASN A 169 20.95 4.33 -4.23
CA ASN A 169 19.72 3.69 -3.78
C ASN A 169 19.38 4.04 -2.33
N VAL A 170 20.36 4.00 -1.42
CA VAL A 170 20.20 4.39 -0.02
C VAL A 170 19.81 5.86 0.08
N ARG A 171 20.49 6.74 -0.65
CA ARG A 171 20.18 8.17 -0.72
C ARG A 171 18.72 8.42 -1.11
N GLY A 172 18.25 7.78 -2.18
CA GLY A 172 16.86 7.89 -2.63
C GLY A 172 15.86 7.47 -1.55
N ALA A 173 16.13 6.35 -0.87
CA ALA A 173 15.28 5.86 0.22
C ALA A 173 15.26 6.82 1.43
N VAL A 174 16.40 7.45 1.75
CA VAL A 174 16.48 8.42 2.86
C VAL A 174 15.74 9.71 2.55
N ILE A 175 15.82 10.22 1.32
CA ILE A 175 15.08 11.42 0.91
C ILE A 175 13.57 11.23 1.07
N ALA A 176 13.06 10.03 0.79
CA ALA A 176 11.63 9.72 0.96
C ALA A 176 11.17 9.73 2.43
N VAL A 177 12.08 9.49 3.39
CA VAL A 177 11.74 9.29 4.82
C VAL A 177 12.15 10.48 5.69
N ARG A 178 13.11 11.31 5.27
CA ARG A 178 13.71 12.39 6.09
C ARG A 178 12.75 13.52 6.54
N HIS A 179 11.52 13.53 6.02
CA HIS A 179 10.43 14.48 6.33
C HIS A 179 9.19 13.78 6.90
N GLU A 180 9.29 12.51 7.31
CA GLU A 180 8.19 11.88 8.05
C GLU A 180 8.05 12.52 9.44
N ASN A 181 6.81 12.69 9.91
CA ASN A 181 6.46 13.39 11.16
C ASN A 181 7.28 12.93 12.38
N PHE A 182 7.67 11.65 12.46
CA PHE A 182 8.47 11.13 13.58
C PHE A 182 9.95 11.57 13.52
N VAL A 183 10.50 11.81 12.32
CA VAL A 183 11.86 12.33 12.13
C VAL A 183 11.89 13.81 12.51
N ASP A 184 10.86 14.56 12.09
CA ASP A 184 10.73 15.97 12.47
C ASP A 184 10.47 16.14 13.96
N ALA A 185 9.65 15.26 14.57
CA ALA A 185 9.50 15.23 16.02
C ALA A 185 10.83 14.94 16.75
N ALA A 186 11.67 14.04 16.23
CA ALA A 186 13.00 13.76 16.80
C ALA A 186 13.95 14.97 16.67
N ARG A 187 13.88 15.75 15.58
CA ARG A 187 14.64 17.00 15.43
C ARG A 187 14.19 18.04 16.44
N VAL A 188 12.87 18.25 16.59
CA VAL A 188 12.31 19.20 17.56
C VAL A 188 12.63 18.79 19.00
N ALA A 189 12.69 17.49 19.28
CA ALA A 189 13.12 16.95 20.57
C ALA A 189 14.64 17.08 20.84
N GLY A 190 15.41 17.68 19.94
CA GLY A 190 16.84 17.97 20.12
C GLY A 190 17.77 16.77 19.93
N LEU A 191 17.33 15.70 19.26
CA LEU A 191 18.23 14.58 18.96
C LEU A 191 19.28 14.98 17.92
N SER A 192 20.51 14.50 18.09
CA SER A 192 21.59 14.79 17.15
C SER A 192 21.33 14.15 15.78
N PRO A 193 21.76 14.80 14.67
CA PRO A 193 21.70 14.25 13.31
C PRO A 193 22.17 12.80 13.19
N VAL A 194 23.31 12.48 13.83
CA VAL A 194 23.91 11.14 13.82
C VAL A 194 22.98 10.12 14.49
N ARG A 195 22.38 10.48 15.63
CA ARG A 195 21.44 9.59 16.33
C ARG A 195 20.18 9.37 15.50
N ILE A 196 19.65 10.41 14.88
CA ILE A 196 18.48 10.32 13.98
C ILE A 196 18.79 9.38 12.81
N MET A 197 19.93 9.56 12.16
CA MET A 197 20.36 8.69 11.05
C MET A 197 20.49 7.22 11.47
N ALA A 198 21.17 6.96 12.59
CA ALA A 198 21.47 5.61 13.05
C ALA A 198 20.25 4.85 13.61
N THR A 199 19.31 5.53 14.26
CA THR A 199 18.20 4.87 14.96
C THR A 199 16.86 5.01 14.27
N HIS A 200 16.57 6.16 13.65
CA HIS A 200 15.26 6.45 13.07
C HIS A 200 15.24 6.18 11.57
N ILE A 201 16.25 6.65 10.84
CA ILE A 201 16.31 6.50 9.38
C ILE A 201 16.73 5.10 8.98
N LEU A 202 17.83 4.59 9.55
CA LEU A 202 18.33 3.26 9.23
C LEU A 202 17.25 2.20 9.44
N ALA A 203 16.53 2.24 10.57
CA ALA A 203 15.45 1.31 10.87
C ALA A 203 14.32 1.31 9.83
N ARG A 204 14.07 2.44 9.17
CA ARG A 204 13.01 2.58 8.17
C ARG A 204 13.43 2.11 6.78
N ILE A 205 14.72 2.20 6.45
CA ILE A 205 15.24 1.81 5.13
C ILE A 205 15.82 0.38 5.09
N VAL A 206 15.78 -0.38 6.20
CA VAL A 206 16.27 -1.77 6.27
C VAL A 206 15.73 -2.65 5.14
N GLY A 207 14.49 -2.45 4.70
CA GLY A 207 13.91 -3.21 3.60
C GLY A 207 14.68 -3.06 2.28
N PRO A 208 14.76 -1.84 1.72
CA PRO A 208 15.64 -1.54 0.59
C PRO A 208 17.09 -2.01 0.76
N LEU A 209 17.66 -1.90 1.97
CA LEU A 209 19.04 -2.35 2.25
C LEU A 209 19.23 -3.85 2.06
N LEU A 210 18.29 -4.66 2.54
CA LEU A 210 18.36 -6.12 2.42
C LEU A 210 18.25 -6.56 0.94
N VAL A 211 17.42 -5.88 0.14
CA VAL A 211 17.32 -6.14 -1.31
C VAL A 211 18.63 -5.79 -2.03
N GLN A 212 19.24 -4.66 -1.68
CA GLN A 212 20.56 -4.30 -2.23
C GLN A 212 21.63 -5.32 -1.86
N ALA A 213 21.63 -5.82 -0.61
CA ALA A 213 22.58 -6.82 -0.17
C ALA A 213 22.51 -8.10 -1.03
N THR A 214 21.32 -8.61 -1.34
CA THR A 214 21.15 -9.80 -2.19
C THR A 214 21.61 -9.59 -3.62
N LEU A 215 21.38 -8.40 -4.19
CA LEU A 215 21.80 -8.07 -5.56
C LEU A 215 23.33 -7.94 -5.66
N ILE A 216 23.96 -7.29 -4.69
CA ILE A 216 25.43 -7.16 -4.63
C ILE A 216 26.07 -8.54 -4.42
N ALA A 217 25.48 -9.38 -3.57
CA ALA A 217 25.97 -10.75 -3.37
C ALA A 217 25.94 -11.54 -4.69
N ALA A 218 24.83 -11.47 -5.44
CA ALA A 218 24.69 -12.14 -6.73
C ALA A 218 25.73 -11.63 -7.75
N LEU A 219 25.84 -10.30 -7.89
CA LEU A 219 26.83 -9.67 -8.77
C LEU A 219 28.27 -9.99 -8.35
N GLY A 220 28.56 -9.98 -7.04
CA GLY A 220 29.88 -10.31 -6.49
C GLY A 220 30.30 -11.74 -6.82
N ILE A 221 29.38 -12.71 -6.70
CA ILE A 221 29.64 -14.09 -7.14
C ILE A 221 29.87 -14.13 -8.65
N SER A 222 29.06 -13.45 -9.45
CA SER A 222 29.25 -13.43 -10.91
C SER A 222 30.59 -12.81 -11.33
N PHE A 223 31.01 -11.71 -10.70
CA PHE A 223 32.29 -11.06 -10.98
C PHE A 223 33.48 -11.92 -10.54
N THR A 224 33.44 -12.50 -9.34
CA THR A 224 34.52 -13.37 -8.83
C THR A 224 34.71 -14.59 -9.73
N VAL A 225 33.62 -15.26 -10.09
CA VAL A 225 33.64 -16.42 -11.00
C VAL A 225 34.06 -16.02 -12.40
N GLY A 226 33.59 -14.87 -12.91
CA GLY A 226 33.99 -14.34 -14.20
C GLY A 226 35.49 -14.01 -14.28
N LEU A 227 36.06 -13.40 -13.24
CA LEU A 227 37.49 -13.10 -13.18
C LEU A 227 38.34 -14.37 -13.09
N ALA A 228 37.92 -15.34 -12.29
CA ALA A 228 38.58 -16.64 -12.22
C ALA A 228 38.52 -17.39 -13.55
N PHE A 229 37.39 -17.32 -14.27
CA PHE A 229 37.25 -17.87 -15.62
C PHE A 229 38.21 -17.22 -16.63
N LEU A 230 38.45 -15.91 -16.50
CA LEU A 230 39.40 -15.17 -17.33
C LEU A 230 40.88 -15.40 -16.94
N GLY A 231 41.16 -16.27 -15.96
CA GLY A 231 42.51 -16.59 -15.51
C GLY A 231 43.10 -15.61 -14.47
N PHE A 232 42.31 -14.64 -14.00
CA PHE A 232 42.75 -13.68 -12.99
C PHE A 232 42.43 -14.11 -11.54
N GLY A 233 41.91 -15.33 -11.35
CA GLY A 233 41.58 -15.90 -10.05
C GLY A 233 42.77 -16.55 -9.32
N PRO A 234 42.50 -17.22 -8.19
CA PRO A 234 43.44 -18.16 -7.58
C PRO A 234 44.00 -19.13 -8.63
N GLN A 235 45.32 -19.32 -8.61
CA GLN A 235 46.03 -20.10 -9.60
C GLN A 235 45.86 -21.61 -9.36
N PRO A 236 45.88 -22.46 -10.40
CA PRO A 236 45.92 -23.91 -10.25
C PRO A 236 47.08 -24.34 -9.33
N PRO A 237 46.91 -25.35 -8.46
CA PRO A 237 45.88 -26.39 -8.53
C PRO A 237 44.55 -26.06 -7.83
N ASP A 238 44.48 -24.95 -7.08
CA ASP A 238 43.34 -24.64 -6.21
C ASP A 238 42.02 -24.52 -7.00
N PRO A 239 40.96 -25.25 -6.60
CA PRO A 239 39.70 -25.19 -7.32
C PRO A 239 38.99 -23.86 -7.07
N THR A 240 38.39 -23.32 -8.13
CA THR A 240 37.39 -22.24 -8.06
C THR A 240 36.30 -22.53 -9.08
N TRP A 241 35.08 -22.02 -8.88
CA TRP A 241 34.02 -22.24 -9.87
C TRP A 241 34.37 -21.64 -11.23
N GLY A 242 35.04 -20.49 -11.27
CA GLY A 242 35.51 -19.90 -12.52
C GLY A 242 36.59 -20.72 -13.21
N GLY A 243 37.57 -21.21 -12.46
CA GLY A 243 38.61 -22.09 -12.99
C GLY A 243 38.07 -23.43 -13.49
N MET A 244 37.05 -23.99 -12.81
CA MET A 244 36.35 -25.19 -13.28
C MET A 244 35.63 -24.96 -14.62
N ILE A 245 34.98 -23.80 -14.78
CA ILE A 245 34.35 -23.41 -16.06
C ILE A 245 35.42 -23.23 -17.14
N GLN A 246 36.56 -22.61 -16.81
CA GLN A 246 37.68 -22.41 -17.73
C GLN A 246 38.23 -23.77 -18.21
N ASP A 247 38.51 -24.69 -17.27
CA ASP A 247 38.96 -26.06 -17.55
C ASP A 247 37.95 -26.79 -18.45
N ALA A 248 36.65 -26.64 -18.18
CA ALA A 248 35.58 -27.29 -18.95
C ALA A 248 35.46 -26.75 -20.38
N VAL A 249 35.66 -25.44 -20.61
CA VAL A 249 35.61 -24.83 -21.95
C VAL A 249 36.72 -25.41 -22.84
N LEU A 250 37.90 -25.70 -22.30
CA LEU A 250 39.02 -26.29 -23.06
C LEU A 250 38.72 -27.69 -23.60
N VAL A 251 37.80 -28.42 -22.97
CA VAL A 251 37.42 -29.80 -23.35
C VAL A 251 36.01 -29.93 -23.87
N LEU A 252 35.35 -28.80 -24.19
CA LEU A 252 33.94 -28.77 -24.57
C LEU A 252 33.61 -29.64 -25.81
N SER A 253 34.57 -29.78 -26.72
CA SER A 253 34.45 -30.66 -27.90
C SER A 253 34.51 -32.15 -27.57
N ARG A 254 35.08 -32.52 -26.42
CA ARG A 254 35.22 -33.91 -25.96
C ARG A 254 34.14 -34.30 -24.95
N SER A 255 33.81 -33.42 -24.02
CA SER A 255 32.77 -33.64 -23.02
C SER A 255 32.14 -32.32 -22.58
N GLN A 256 30.81 -32.26 -22.64
CA GLN A 256 30.03 -31.11 -22.19
C GLN A 256 29.67 -31.18 -20.69
N TRP A 257 29.90 -32.34 -20.06
CA TRP A 257 29.45 -32.62 -18.70
C TRP A 257 30.12 -31.74 -17.62
N PRO A 258 31.46 -31.53 -17.60
CA PRO A 258 32.10 -30.67 -16.61
C PRO A 258 31.57 -29.22 -16.63
N MET A 259 31.22 -28.71 -17.82
CA MET A 259 30.65 -27.37 -18.00
C MET A 259 29.27 -27.26 -17.33
N PHE A 260 28.44 -28.29 -17.50
CA PHE A 260 27.11 -28.33 -16.90
C PHE A 260 27.17 -28.36 -15.36
N VAL A 261 28.07 -29.17 -14.79
CA VAL A 261 28.23 -29.30 -13.33
C VAL A 261 28.59 -27.95 -12.68
N ALA A 262 29.61 -27.26 -13.19
CA ALA A 262 30.03 -25.98 -12.64
C ALA A 262 29.00 -24.86 -12.92
N GLY A 263 28.42 -24.84 -14.11
CA GLY A 263 27.46 -23.82 -14.53
C GLY A 263 26.12 -23.87 -13.78
N VAL A 264 25.58 -25.06 -13.51
CA VAL A 264 24.29 -25.22 -12.81
C VAL A 264 24.36 -24.72 -11.38
N VAL A 265 25.44 -25.01 -10.66
CA VAL A 265 25.60 -24.60 -9.25
C VAL A 265 25.72 -23.09 -9.14
N LEU A 266 26.46 -22.47 -10.07
CA LEU A 266 26.51 -21.01 -10.20
C LEU A 266 25.11 -20.42 -10.47
N ALA A 267 24.40 -20.96 -11.46
CA ALA A 267 23.07 -20.49 -11.87
C ALA A 267 22.06 -20.60 -10.71
N ILE A 268 22.03 -21.73 -10.01
CA ILE A 268 21.16 -21.95 -8.85
C ILE A 268 21.50 -20.98 -7.71
N SER A 269 22.79 -20.74 -7.44
CA SER A 269 23.22 -19.83 -6.38
C SER A 269 22.82 -18.38 -6.69
N VAL A 270 23.04 -17.92 -7.92
CA VAL A 270 22.67 -16.58 -8.38
C VAL A 270 21.14 -16.40 -8.40
N LEU A 271 20.40 -17.40 -8.89
CA LEU A 271 18.95 -17.39 -8.90
C LEU A 271 18.38 -17.35 -7.48
N ALA A 272 18.92 -18.16 -6.57
CA ALA A 272 18.48 -18.19 -5.18
C ALA A 272 18.74 -16.84 -4.47
N LEU A 273 19.89 -16.19 -4.72
CA LEU A 273 20.15 -14.84 -4.20
C LEU A 273 19.17 -13.80 -4.78
N THR A 274 18.88 -13.85 -6.07
CA THR A 274 17.97 -12.91 -6.74
C THR A 274 16.53 -13.07 -6.23
N VAL A 275 16.03 -14.31 -6.18
CA VAL A 275 14.70 -14.64 -5.64
C VAL A 275 14.58 -14.24 -4.17
N LEU A 276 15.63 -14.46 -3.37
CA LEU A 276 15.66 -14.01 -1.98
C LEU A 276 15.52 -12.48 -1.90
N GLY A 277 16.18 -11.73 -2.79
CA GLY A 277 16.04 -10.28 -2.89
C GLY A 277 14.63 -9.80 -3.22
N ASP A 278 13.99 -10.41 -4.22
CA ASP A 278 12.62 -10.05 -4.62
C ASP A 278 11.61 -10.38 -3.51
N THR A 279 11.73 -11.53 -2.85
CA THR A 279 10.84 -11.87 -1.74
C THR A 279 11.01 -10.95 -0.52
N VAL A 280 12.24 -10.49 -0.25
CA VAL A 280 12.51 -9.46 0.77
C VAL A 280 11.91 -8.11 0.37
N ARG A 281 12.01 -7.74 -0.91
CA ARG A 281 11.40 -6.51 -1.45
C ARG A 281 9.88 -6.52 -1.21
N GLU A 282 9.21 -7.61 -1.58
CA GLU A 282 7.77 -7.73 -1.36
C GLU A 282 7.41 -7.73 0.13
N ALA A 283 8.17 -8.45 0.98
CA ALA A 283 7.93 -8.50 2.43
C ALA A 283 8.13 -7.15 3.14
N THR A 284 8.85 -6.22 2.52
CA THR A 284 9.18 -4.89 3.07
C THR A 284 8.34 -3.77 2.45
N VAL A 285 7.83 -3.96 1.23
CA VAL A 285 6.93 -3.06 0.50
C VAL A 285 5.44 -3.34 0.81
N ASP A 286 5.10 -4.48 1.42
CA ASP A 286 3.73 -4.78 1.87
C ASP A 286 3.43 -4.33 3.34
N PRO A 287 2.86 -3.13 3.54
CA PRO A 287 1.88 -2.92 4.60
C PRO A 287 0.47 -3.37 4.21
N TRP A 288 0.23 -3.73 2.94
CA TRP A 288 -1.13 -3.82 2.39
C TRP A 288 -1.66 -5.23 2.13
N THR A 289 -0.84 -6.28 2.19
CA THR A 289 -1.35 -7.65 2.04
C THR A 289 -0.74 -8.59 3.08
N GLY A 290 -1.57 -9.02 4.05
CA GLY A 290 -1.18 -10.12 4.94
C GLY A 290 -1.44 -9.93 6.43
N VAL A 291 -2.60 -9.39 6.84
CA VAL A 291 -3.16 -9.85 8.11
C VAL A 291 -3.83 -11.19 7.85
N SER A 292 -3.22 -12.25 8.40
CA SER A 292 -3.85 -13.56 8.55
C SER A 292 -5.24 -13.36 9.15
N ARG A 293 -6.26 -13.65 8.35
CA ARG A 293 -7.67 -13.63 8.72
C ARG A 293 -7.90 -14.74 9.75
N ARG A 294 -7.59 -14.48 11.02
CA ARG A 294 -8.15 -15.29 12.10
C ARG A 294 -9.61 -14.88 12.18
N ARG A 295 -10.45 -15.62 11.43
CA ARG A 295 -11.89 -15.45 11.30
C ARG A 295 -12.51 -15.54 12.69
N ARG A 296 -12.71 -14.39 13.34
CA ARG A 296 -13.62 -14.29 14.47
C ARG A 296 -15.01 -14.24 13.82
N LYS A 297 -15.87 -15.19 14.20
CA LYS A 297 -17.26 -15.28 13.74
C LYS A 297 -17.88 -13.87 13.87
N THR A 298 -18.23 -13.25 12.74
CA THR A 298 -19.09 -12.07 12.75
C THR A 298 -20.36 -12.47 13.48
N GLU A 299 -20.80 -11.67 14.46
CA GLU A 299 -22.09 -11.93 15.09
C GLU A 299 -23.18 -11.83 14.01
N PRO A 300 -24.15 -12.76 14.01
CA PRO A 300 -25.21 -12.78 13.01
C PRO A 300 -25.94 -11.43 13.01
N SER A 301 -26.15 -10.90 11.81
CA SER A 301 -26.88 -9.66 11.59
C SER A 301 -28.29 -9.75 12.22
N LEU A 302 -28.72 -8.71 12.94
CA LEU A 302 -30.07 -8.65 13.48
C LEU A 302 -31.10 -8.67 12.33
N PRO A 303 -32.24 -9.37 12.47
CA PRO A 303 -33.29 -9.35 11.46
C PRO A 303 -33.85 -7.93 11.33
N VAL A 304 -33.78 -7.39 10.11
CA VAL A 304 -34.40 -6.11 9.73
C VAL A 304 -35.75 -6.42 9.09
N GLU A 305 -36.80 -5.64 9.39
CA GLU A 305 -38.11 -5.76 8.74
C GLU A 305 -38.01 -5.38 7.24
N PRO A 306 -38.64 -6.11 6.31
CA PRO A 306 -38.67 -5.75 4.89
C PRO A 306 -39.51 -4.48 4.67
N GLY A 307 -38.94 -3.49 4.01
CA GLY A 307 -39.58 -2.22 3.66
C GLY A 307 -39.13 -1.77 2.27
N SER A 308 -39.82 -0.78 1.70
CA SER A 308 -39.64 -0.23 0.33
C SER A 308 -38.27 0.39 0.00
N ALA A 309 -37.25 0.17 0.84
CA ALA A 309 -35.91 0.73 0.70
C ALA A 309 -35.03 -0.14 -0.21
N LEU A 310 -34.27 0.49 -1.11
CA LEU A 310 -33.22 -0.17 -1.89
C LEU A 310 -32.06 -0.60 -0.98
N VAL A 311 -31.62 0.27 -0.08
CA VAL A 311 -30.60 -0.01 0.95
C VAL A 311 -31.18 0.31 2.32
N ALA A 312 -31.06 -0.61 3.26
CA ALA A 312 -31.40 -0.38 4.66
C ALA A 312 -30.17 -0.62 5.55
N VAL A 313 -29.74 0.43 6.25
CA VAL A 313 -28.65 0.39 7.24
C VAL A 313 -29.28 0.45 8.62
N ARG A 314 -28.94 -0.49 9.51
CA ARG A 314 -29.51 -0.57 10.87
C ARG A 314 -28.41 -0.83 11.89
N ASP A 315 -28.34 0.03 12.91
CA ASP A 315 -27.38 -0.01 14.03
C ASP A 315 -25.93 -0.31 13.61
N LEU A 316 -25.51 0.20 12.45
CA LEU A 316 -24.22 -0.15 11.87
C LEU A 316 -23.09 0.35 12.77
N LYS A 317 -22.24 -0.60 13.22
CA LYS A 317 -21.06 -0.34 14.05
C LYS A 317 -19.81 -0.85 13.36
N VAL A 318 -18.81 0.01 13.17
CA VAL A 318 -17.56 -0.33 12.48
C VAL A 318 -16.36 0.05 13.32
N GLU A 319 -15.48 -0.93 13.56
CA GLU A 319 -14.23 -0.78 14.28
C GLU A 319 -13.03 -0.91 13.35
N TYR A 320 -11.95 -0.22 13.67
CA TYR A 320 -10.63 -0.42 13.05
C TYR A 320 -9.62 -0.92 14.08
N SER A 321 -8.86 -1.96 13.73
CA SER A 321 -7.74 -2.46 14.51
C SER A 321 -6.46 -1.69 14.14
N ALA A 322 -6.00 -0.80 15.03
CA ALA A 322 -4.77 -0.03 14.85
C ALA A 322 -3.84 -0.21 16.06
N GLY A 323 -2.60 -0.68 15.82
CA GLY A 323 -1.61 -0.87 16.89
C GLY A 323 -2.03 -1.88 17.98
N GLY A 324 -2.88 -2.86 17.63
CA GLY A 324 -3.41 -3.85 18.57
C GLY A 324 -4.57 -3.34 19.45
N ARG A 325 -5.07 -2.13 19.21
CA ARG A 325 -6.31 -1.62 19.82
C ARG A 325 -7.41 -1.57 18.77
N ASP A 326 -8.61 -1.95 19.17
CA ASP A 326 -9.81 -1.80 18.36
C ASP A 326 -10.45 -0.46 18.69
N VAL A 327 -10.69 0.36 17.66
CA VAL A 327 -11.23 1.71 17.78
C VAL A 327 -12.53 1.78 17.02
N LEU A 328 -13.62 2.10 17.73
CA LEU A 328 -14.94 2.29 17.12
C LEU A 328 -14.96 3.63 16.36
N VAL A 329 -15.20 3.56 15.05
CA VAL A 329 -15.23 4.71 14.14
C VAL A 329 -16.66 5.07 13.74
N VAL A 330 -17.51 4.07 13.58
CA VAL A 330 -18.95 4.25 13.30
C VAL A 330 -19.72 3.58 14.43
N ASP A 331 -20.69 4.27 15.01
CA ASP A 331 -21.41 3.82 16.18
C ASP A 331 -22.94 4.00 16.03
N GLY A 332 -23.62 2.91 15.66
CA GLY A 332 -25.07 2.83 15.68
C GLY A 332 -25.77 3.66 14.61
N VAL A 333 -25.21 3.69 13.39
CA VAL A 333 -25.78 4.43 12.27
C VAL A 333 -26.96 3.66 11.66
N SER A 334 -28.10 4.33 11.50
CA SER A 334 -29.31 3.76 10.89
C SER A 334 -29.96 4.74 9.92
N PHE A 335 -30.22 4.31 8.69
CA PHE A 335 -30.93 5.07 7.66
C PHE A 335 -31.31 4.17 6.48
N ASP A 336 -32.19 4.67 5.62
CA ASP A 336 -32.60 4.01 4.38
C ASP A 336 -32.16 4.77 3.13
N ILE A 337 -32.15 4.13 1.97
CA ILE A 337 -32.05 4.76 0.65
C ILE A 337 -33.11 4.11 -0.23
N GLY A 338 -34.01 4.89 -0.80
CA GLY A 338 -35.04 4.46 -1.72
C GLY A 338 -34.51 4.23 -3.14
N PRO A 339 -35.24 3.49 -3.99
CA PRO A 339 -34.91 3.36 -5.41
C PRO A 339 -34.92 4.74 -6.11
N GLY A 340 -33.91 5.02 -6.93
CA GLY A 340 -33.80 6.28 -7.68
C GLY A 340 -33.56 7.54 -6.84
N GLU A 341 -33.48 7.42 -5.51
CA GLU A 341 -33.27 8.56 -4.61
C GLU A 341 -31.80 8.98 -4.55
N ALA A 342 -31.54 10.28 -4.42
CA ALA A 342 -30.22 10.83 -4.16
C ALA A 342 -30.10 11.29 -2.70
N VAL A 343 -29.19 10.66 -1.95
CA VAL A 343 -28.98 10.90 -0.52
C VAL A 343 -27.57 11.42 -0.27
N GLY A 344 -27.46 12.55 0.44
CA GLY A 344 -26.20 13.11 0.89
C GLY A 344 -25.78 12.57 2.26
N LEU A 345 -24.54 12.11 2.40
CA LEU A 345 -23.90 11.80 3.68
C LEU A 345 -22.86 12.88 3.97
N VAL A 346 -23.15 13.75 4.93
CA VAL A 346 -22.48 15.05 5.12
C VAL A 346 -21.81 15.14 6.48
N GLY A 347 -20.70 15.87 6.57
CA GLY A 347 -20.02 16.15 7.83
C GLY A 347 -18.53 16.46 7.64
N GLU A 348 -17.85 16.85 8.71
CA GLU A 348 -16.41 17.15 8.69
C GLU A 348 -15.55 15.93 8.30
N SER A 349 -14.31 16.17 7.88
CA SER A 349 -13.35 15.09 7.62
C SER A 349 -13.12 14.24 8.89
N GLY A 350 -13.03 12.92 8.72
CA GLY A 350 -12.79 11.99 9.83
C GLY A 350 -14.02 11.60 10.67
N CYS A 351 -15.24 12.09 10.36
CA CYS A 351 -16.44 11.73 11.12
C CYS A 351 -17.05 10.34 10.81
N GLY A 352 -16.45 9.58 9.87
CA GLY A 352 -16.85 8.19 9.58
C GLY A 352 -17.66 7.97 8.29
N LYS A 353 -17.92 9.01 7.49
CA LYS A 353 -18.74 8.93 6.26
C LYS A 353 -18.25 7.87 5.26
N SER A 354 -16.98 7.95 4.85
CA SER A 354 -16.39 6.99 3.93
C SER A 354 -16.33 5.57 4.53
N THR A 355 -16.29 5.43 5.85
CA THR A 355 -16.38 4.12 6.51
C THR A 355 -17.78 3.51 6.35
N VAL A 356 -18.84 4.30 6.54
CA VAL A 356 -20.22 3.85 6.29
C VAL A 356 -20.40 3.46 4.82
N ALA A 357 -19.97 4.32 3.91
CA ALA A 357 -20.03 4.08 2.46
C ALA A 357 -19.31 2.79 2.05
N ARG A 358 -18.08 2.57 2.55
CA ARG A 358 -17.30 1.35 2.30
C ARG A 358 -17.92 0.11 2.95
N ALA A 359 -18.59 0.24 4.09
CA ALA A 359 -19.32 -0.87 4.71
C ALA A 359 -20.50 -1.31 3.82
N ILE A 360 -21.26 -0.37 3.26
CA ILE A 360 -22.36 -0.65 2.31
C ILE A 360 -21.83 -1.34 1.06
N ALA A 361 -20.77 -0.82 0.45
CA ALA A 361 -20.13 -1.44 -0.73
C ALA A 361 -19.33 -2.72 -0.40
N ARG A 362 -19.27 -3.13 0.87
CA ARG A 362 -18.47 -4.27 1.37
C ARG A 362 -16.97 -4.16 1.10
N ILE A 363 -16.41 -2.97 0.89
CA ILE A 363 -14.98 -2.73 0.57
C ILE A 363 -14.18 -2.16 1.74
N LEU A 364 -14.59 -2.45 2.99
CA LEU A 364 -13.80 -2.08 4.16
C LEU A 364 -12.36 -2.65 4.05
N PRO A 365 -11.33 -1.87 4.42
CA PRO A 365 -9.96 -2.34 4.42
C PRO A 365 -9.80 -3.45 5.47
N ALA A 366 -8.74 -4.24 5.37
CA ALA A 366 -8.53 -5.41 6.25
C ALA A 366 -8.49 -5.09 7.74
N ALA A 367 -8.09 -3.86 8.11
CA ALA A 367 -8.11 -3.38 9.49
C ALA A 367 -9.51 -3.03 9.99
N GLY A 368 -10.46 -2.74 9.10
CA GLY A 368 -11.83 -2.37 9.41
C GLY A 368 -12.74 -3.60 9.46
N ARG A 369 -13.62 -3.66 10.46
CA ARG A 369 -14.63 -4.71 10.59
C ARG A 369 -15.94 -4.16 11.10
N THR A 370 -17.05 -4.69 10.58
CA THR A 370 -18.37 -4.47 11.16
C THR A 370 -18.51 -5.32 12.41
N VAL A 371 -18.89 -4.72 13.53
CA VAL A 371 -19.02 -5.39 14.84
C VAL A 371 -20.45 -5.41 15.37
N GLY A 372 -21.35 -4.68 14.73
CA GLY A 372 -22.76 -4.65 15.10
C GLY A 372 -23.61 -4.07 13.97
N GLY A 373 -24.91 -4.34 14.05
CA GLY A 373 -25.88 -3.92 13.05
C GLY A 373 -25.83 -4.72 11.75
N GLY A 374 -26.46 -4.16 10.72
CA GLY A 374 -26.66 -4.79 9.43
C GLY A 374 -26.77 -3.80 8.28
N VAL A 375 -26.43 -4.28 7.10
CA VAL A 375 -26.75 -3.62 5.83
C VAL A 375 -27.55 -4.60 4.99
N ARG A 376 -28.70 -4.15 4.49
CA ARG A 376 -29.51 -4.87 3.51
C ARG A 376 -29.57 -4.13 2.18
N PHE A 377 -29.67 -4.90 1.11
CA PHE A 377 -29.90 -4.40 -0.24
C PHE A 377 -31.00 -5.24 -0.90
N ARG A 378 -32.13 -4.62 -1.29
CA ARG A 378 -33.33 -5.31 -1.84
C ARG A 378 -33.67 -6.58 -1.04
N ASP A 379 -33.86 -6.43 0.28
CA ASP A 379 -34.11 -7.48 1.27
C ASP A 379 -32.98 -8.49 1.56
N GLN A 380 -31.88 -8.45 0.81
CA GLN A 380 -30.74 -9.34 1.02
C GLN A 380 -29.77 -8.78 2.06
N ALA A 381 -29.40 -9.58 3.07
CA ALA A 381 -28.36 -9.22 4.04
C ALA A 381 -26.98 -9.21 3.38
N VAL A 382 -26.39 -8.01 3.24
CA VAL A 382 -25.16 -7.77 2.50
C VAL A 382 -23.92 -8.23 3.27
N LEU A 383 -23.96 -8.15 4.60
CA LEU A 383 -22.82 -8.50 5.45
C LEU A 383 -22.49 -10.00 5.45
N ASP A 384 -23.48 -10.82 5.10
CA ASP A 384 -23.40 -12.28 5.07
C ASP A 384 -23.00 -12.82 3.68
N LEU A 385 -22.89 -11.94 2.67
CA LEU A 385 -22.47 -12.32 1.33
C LEU A 385 -20.99 -12.70 1.29
N GLU A 386 -20.71 -13.88 0.70
CA GLU A 386 -19.38 -14.41 0.43
C GLU A 386 -19.31 -14.97 -1.01
N GLY A 387 -18.10 -15.16 -1.54
CA GLY A 387 -17.88 -15.80 -2.84
C GLY A 387 -18.60 -15.13 -4.01
N LYS A 388 -19.27 -15.93 -4.85
CA LYS A 388 -19.99 -15.47 -6.05
C LYS A 388 -21.11 -14.46 -5.75
N PRO A 389 -22.00 -14.66 -4.75
CA PRO A 389 -22.97 -13.65 -4.36
C PRO A 389 -22.38 -12.27 -4.06
N LEU A 390 -21.26 -12.21 -3.33
CA LEU A 390 -20.57 -10.94 -3.05
C LEU A 390 -19.96 -10.31 -4.31
N GLN A 391 -19.44 -11.14 -5.22
CA GLN A 391 -18.94 -10.68 -6.50
C GLN A 391 -20.05 -10.08 -7.36
N SER A 392 -21.22 -10.74 -7.43
CA SER A 392 -22.39 -10.22 -8.16
C SER A 392 -22.92 -8.93 -7.56
N TYR A 393 -22.97 -8.83 -6.23
CA TYR A 393 -23.35 -7.59 -5.53
C TYR A 393 -22.46 -6.41 -5.91
N ARG A 394 -21.14 -6.60 -5.90
CA ARG A 394 -20.17 -5.56 -6.30
C ARG A 394 -20.07 -5.34 -7.80
N GLY A 395 -20.44 -6.33 -8.60
CA GLY A 395 -20.33 -6.31 -10.06
C GLY A 395 -21.47 -5.55 -10.74
N GLY A 396 -22.69 -5.64 -10.21
CA GLY A 396 -23.86 -5.04 -10.85
C GLY A 396 -24.97 -4.55 -9.93
N SER A 397 -24.84 -4.62 -8.60
CA SER A 397 -25.84 -4.04 -7.69
C SER A 397 -25.39 -2.72 -7.09
N VAL A 398 -24.13 -2.63 -6.65
CA VAL A 398 -23.54 -1.44 -6.05
C VAL A 398 -22.22 -1.10 -6.72
N ALA A 399 -22.05 0.16 -7.08
CA ALA A 399 -20.78 0.70 -7.58
C ALA A 399 -20.23 1.79 -6.66
N TYR A 400 -18.91 2.01 -6.73
CA TYR A 400 -18.21 2.96 -5.89
C TYR A 400 -17.25 3.82 -6.73
N VAL A 401 -17.40 5.15 -6.62
CA VAL A 401 -16.44 6.14 -7.13
C VAL A 401 -15.65 6.65 -5.94
N PHE A 402 -14.33 6.44 -5.97
CA PHE A 402 -13.43 6.86 -4.90
C PHE A 402 -12.99 8.31 -5.07
N GLN A 403 -12.54 8.91 -3.98
CA GLN A 403 -12.02 10.27 -3.90
C GLN A 403 -10.82 10.53 -4.84
N ASP A 404 -9.94 9.55 -5.02
CA ASP A 404 -8.82 9.63 -5.98
C ASP A 404 -9.17 8.84 -7.26
N PRO A 405 -9.54 9.51 -8.37
CA PRO A 405 -9.86 8.82 -9.61
C PRO A 405 -8.67 8.04 -10.17
N MET A 406 -7.48 8.65 -10.14
CA MET A 406 -6.28 8.10 -10.79
C MET A 406 -5.80 6.84 -10.09
N GLY A 407 -5.77 6.85 -8.76
CA GLY A 407 -5.37 5.68 -7.95
C GLY A 407 -6.27 4.46 -8.11
N THR A 408 -7.44 4.60 -8.74
CA THR A 408 -8.36 3.48 -8.97
C THR A 408 -8.25 2.85 -10.36
N LEU A 409 -7.66 3.55 -11.33
CA LEU A 409 -7.52 3.04 -12.70
C LEU A 409 -6.27 2.17 -12.82
N GLU A 410 -6.36 1.06 -13.57
CA GLU A 410 -5.22 0.17 -13.81
C GLU A 410 -4.19 0.87 -14.72
N PRO A 411 -3.00 1.26 -14.22
CA PRO A 411 -2.06 2.11 -14.96
C PRO A 411 -1.46 1.40 -16.19
N SER A 412 -1.48 0.07 -16.22
CA SER A 412 -0.93 -0.74 -17.30
C SER A 412 -1.93 -1.06 -18.43
N MET A 413 -3.20 -0.68 -18.28
CA MET A 413 -4.26 -0.92 -19.26
C MET A 413 -4.73 0.37 -19.92
N ARG A 414 -5.05 0.30 -21.22
CA ARG A 414 -5.75 1.39 -21.90
C ARG A 414 -7.17 1.52 -21.36
N VAL A 415 -7.69 2.74 -21.32
CA VAL A 415 -9.03 3.05 -20.79
C VAL A 415 -10.12 2.20 -21.45
N GLY A 416 -10.12 2.11 -22.78
CA GLY A 416 -11.12 1.32 -23.51
C GLY A 416 -11.03 -0.17 -23.23
N ASP A 417 -9.82 -0.71 -23.06
CA ASP A 417 -9.61 -2.12 -22.73
C ASP A 417 -10.04 -2.44 -21.28
N LEU A 418 -9.80 -1.52 -20.34
CA LEU A 418 -10.27 -1.64 -18.95
C LEU A 418 -11.80 -1.68 -18.89
N LEU A 419 -12.47 -0.74 -19.56
CA LEU A 419 -13.95 -0.71 -19.59
C LEU A 419 -14.52 -1.93 -20.30
N ALA A 420 -13.95 -2.35 -21.43
CA ALA A 420 -14.38 -3.56 -22.14
C ALA A 420 -14.18 -4.82 -21.29
N HIS A 421 -13.13 -4.88 -20.48
CA HIS A 421 -12.90 -5.98 -19.54
C HIS A 421 -14.03 -6.06 -18.51
N ILE A 422 -14.41 -4.92 -17.91
CA ILE A 422 -15.49 -4.87 -16.90
C ILE A 422 -16.85 -5.24 -17.50
N VAL A 423 -17.15 -4.74 -18.71
CA VAL A 423 -18.38 -5.12 -19.42
C VAL A 423 -18.44 -6.64 -19.61
N ARG A 424 -17.34 -7.30 -19.96
CA ARG A 424 -17.29 -8.78 -20.12
C ARG A 424 -17.38 -9.54 -18.81
N LEU A 425 -16.98 -8.93 -17.68
CA LEU A 425 -17.13 -9.55 -16.36
C LEU A 425 -18.59 -9.59 -15.91
N ASN A 426 -19.36 -8.56 -16.26
CA ASN A 426 -20.75 -8.40 -15.82
C ASN A 426 -21.76 -8.90 -16.85
N HIS A 427 -21.42 -8.86 -18.14
CA HIS A 427 -22.31 -9.22 -19.24
C HIS A 427 -21.68 -10.32 -20.11
N ARG A 428 -22.50 -11.27 -20.57
CA ARG A 428 -22.07 -12.35 -21.47
C ARG A 428 -22.04 -11.86 -22.93
N VAL A 429 -21.06 -11.03 -23.25
CA VAL A 429 -20.89 -10.43 -24.58
C VAL A 429 -19.55 -10.79 -25.22
N SER A 430 -19.51 -10.74 -26.54
CA SER A 430 -18.27 -10.94 -27.31
C SER A 430 -17.25 -9.82 -27.07
N ARG A 431 -16.00 -10.05 -27.48
CA ARG A 431 -14.94 -9.02 -27.35
C ARG A 431 -15.23 -7.78 -28.20
N ALA A 432 -15.87 -7.95 -29.36
CA ALA A 432 -16.21 -6.84 -30.24
C ALA A 432 -17.33 -5.98 -29.65
N GLU A 433 -18.40 -6.61 -29.15
CA GLU A 433 -19.51 -5.92 -28.47
C GLU A 433 -19.02 -5.21 -27.21
N ALA A 434 -18.14 -5.83 -26.42
CA ALA A 434 -17.57 -5.21 -25.23
C ALA A 434 -16.79 -3.93 -25.54
N LYS A 435 -16.03 -3.92 -26.65
CA LYS A 435 -15.32 -2.71 -27.11
C LYS A 435 -16.29 -1.62 -27.56
N ALA A 436 -17.36 -2.00 -28.27
CA ALA A 436 -18.40 -1.05 -28.68
C ALA A 436 -19.08 -0.43 -27.45
N ARG A 437 -19.46 -1.25 -26.46
CA ARG A 437 -20.06 -0.79 -25.20
C ARG A 437 -19.12 0.07 -24.36
N ALA A 438 -17.82 -0.24 -24.36
CA ALA A 438 -16.81 0.61 -23.70
C ALA A 438 -16.75 2.02 -24.29
N LEU A 439 -16.81 2.15 -25.62
CA LEU A 439 -16.86 3.46 -26.28
C LEU A 439 -18.18 4.18 -25.99
N GLU A 440 -19.30 3.46 -25.97
CA GLU A 440 -20.59 4.02 -25.57
C GLU A 440 -20.56 4.55 -24.13
N LEU A 441 -19.97 3.81 -23.18
CA LEU A 441 -19.80 4.26 -21.80
C LEU A 441 -18.98 5.55 -21.72
N LEU A 442 -17.89 5.66 -22.50
CA LEU A 442 -17.10 6.90 -22.58
C LEU A 442 -17.93 8.07 -23.12
N ARG A 443 -18.75 7.85 -24.15
CA ARG A 443 -19.66 8.89 -24.67
C ARG A 443 -20.73 9.28 -23.65
N ARG A 444 -21.28 8.30 -22.91
CA ARG A 444 -22.26 8.54 -21.83
C ARG A 444 -21.71 9.43 -20.72
N VAL A 445 -20.41 9.33 -20.41
CA VAL A 445 -19.75 10.25 -19.48
C VAL A 445 -19.28 11.57 -20.12
N GLN A 446 -19.86 11.91 -21.28
CA GLN A 446 -19.61 13.14 -22.06
C GLN A 446 -18.14 13.34 -22.44
N ILE A 447 -17.43 12.26 -22.76
CA ILE A 447 -16.11 12.35 -23.40
C ILE A 447 -16.32 12.47 -24.91
N ALA A 448 -16.00 13.64 -25.47
CA ALA A 448 -16.21 13.95 -26.89
C ALA A 448 -15.47 12.97 -27.82
N ASP A 449 -14.16 12.79 -27.61
CA ASP A 449 -13.32 11.90 -28.42
C ASP A 449 -13.13 10.53 -27.76
N ALA A 450 -14.23 9.79 -27.59
CA ALA A 450 -14.23 8.49 -26.90
C ALA A 450 -13.22 7.48 -27.50
N GLU A 451 -13.05 7.49 -28.82
CA GLU A 451 -12.11 6.63 -29.54
C GLU A 451 -10.65 6.96 -29.22
N VAL A 452 -10.33 8.25 -29.10
CA VAL A 452 -8.99 8.72 -28.76
C VAL A 452 -8.70 8.42 -27.29
N VAL A 453 -9.60 8.81 -26.40
CA VAL A 453 -9.45 8.59 -24.95
C VAL A 453 -9.42 7.09 -24.62
N GLY A 454 -10.22 6.27 -25.31
CA GLY A 454 -10.21 4.83 -25.14
C GLY A 454 -8.86 4.18 -25.48
N ARG A 455 -8.02 4.83 -26.29
CA ARG A 455 -6.66 4.36 -26.63
C ARG A 455 -5.58 4.85 -25.66
N ARG A 456 -5.90 5.81 -24.79
CA ARG A 456 -4.98 6.37 -23.80
C ARG A 456 -4.84 5.49 -22.57
N TYR A 457 -3.73 5.62 -21.88
CA TYR A 457 -3.51 5.12 -20.53
C TYR A 457 -3.97 6.14 -19.47
N PRO A 458 -4.25 5.72 -18.23
CA PRO A 458 -4.69 6.63 -17.17
C PRO A 458 -3.76 7.83 -16.96
N HIS A 459 -2.44 7.62 -17.00
CA HIS A 459 -1.44 8.68 -16.78
C HIS A 459 -1.39 9.74 -17.91
N GLU A 460 -2.11 9.52 -19.00
CA GLU A 460 -2.25 10.46 -20.13
C GLU A 460 -3.55 11.29 -20.05
N LEU A 461 -4.32 11.17 -18.95
CA LEU A 461 -5.60 11.85 -18.74
C LEU A 461 -5.42 13.07 -17.82
N SER A 462 -6.21 14.13 -18.08
CA SER A 462 -6.41 15.21 -17.10
C SER A 462 -7.26 14.71 -15.92
N GLY A 463 -7.20 15.39 -14.77
CA GLY A 463 -8.00 15.00 -13.59
C GLY A 463 -9.50 14.88 -13.88
N GLY A 464 -10.07 15.81 -14.65
CA GLY A 464 -11.48 15.74 -15.06
C GLY A 464 -11.79 14.56 -16.00
N LEU A 465 -10.91 14.24 -16.94
CA LEU A 465 -11.06 13.05 -17.79
C LEU A 465 -10.93 11.77 -16.98
N ALA A 466 -9.96 11.70 -16.07
CA ALA A 466 -9.80 10.56 -15.16
C ALA A 466 -11.04 10.34 -14.29
N GLN A 467 -11.66 11.42 -13.78
CA GLN A 467 -12.90 11.33 -13.02
C GLN A 467 -14.06 10.80 -13.88
N ARG A 468 -14.25 11.31 -15.10
CA ARG A 468 -15.28 10.80 -16.02
C ARG A 468 -15.06 9.33 -16.34
N VAL A 469 -13.81 8.91 -16.57
CA VAL A 469 -13.47 7.50 -16.79
C VAL A 469 -13.73 6.65 -15.53
N ALA A 470 -13.45 7.16 -14.33
CA ALA A 470 -13.77 6.47 -13.08
C ALA A 470 -15.28 6.29 -12.88
N ILE A 471 -16.09 7.29 -13.27
CA ILE A 471 -17.57 7.19 -13.29
C ILE A 471 -18.00 6.16 -14.34
N ALA A 472 -17.46 6.21 -15.56
CA ALA A 472 -17.75 5.23 -16.62
C ALA A 472 -17.46 3.80 -16.15
N ARG A 473 -16.35 3.61 -15.44
CA ARG A 473 -15.98 2.33 -14.83
C ARG A 473 -17.01 1.87 -13.81
N ALA A 474 -17.48 2.77 -12.95
CA ALA A 474 -18.46 2.45 -11.91
C ALA A 474 -19.82 2.06 -12.51
N ILE A 475 -20.29 2.78 -13.53
CA ILE A 475 -21.59 2.52 -14.17
C ILE A 475 -21.56 1.40 -15.21
N ALA A 476 -20.38 0.88 -15.57
CA ALA A 476 -20.24 -0.17 -16.59
C ALA A 476 -20.98 -1.47 -16.27
N GLY A 477 -21.25 -1.74 -14.99
CA GLY A 477 -22.05 -2.87 -14.53
C GLY A 477 -23.53 -2.55 -14.31
N GLU A 478 -23.99 -1.37 -14.70
CA GLU A 478 -25.39 -0.90 -14.57
C GLU A 478 -25.93 -1.05 -13.13
N PRO A 479 -25.25 -0.43 -12.14
CA PRO A 479 -25.57 -0.58 -10.73
C PRO A 479 -26.92 0.06 -10.38
N ALA A 480 -27.62 -0.51 -9.38
CA ALA A 480 -28.82 0.12 -8.84
C ALA A 480 -28.49 1.21 -7.80
N LEU A 481 -27.30 1.15 -7.19
CA LEU A 481 -26.78 2.17 -6.26
C LEU A 481 -25.38 2.59 -6.69
N LEU A 482 -25.19 3.89 -6.89
CA LEU A 482 -23.87 4.50 -7.06
C LEU A 482 -23.48 5.25 -5.79
N ILE A 483 -22.39 4.82 -5.15
CA ILE A 483 -21.78 5.53 -4.04
C ILE A 483 -20.66 6.41 -4.59
N ALA A 484 -20.73 7.71 -4.38
CA ALA A 484 -19.75 8.67 -4.83
C ALA A 484 -19.08 9.34 -3.63
N ASP A 485 -17.83 8.98 -3.35
CA ASP A 485 -17.06 9.46 -2.20
C ASP A 485 -16.19 10.63 -2.60
N GLU A 486 -16.62 11.84 -2.24
CA GLU A 486 -15.97 13.11 -2.57
C GLU A 486 -15.72 13.27 -4.09
N PRO A 487 -16.76 13.11 -4.96
CA PRO A 487 -16.59 12.95 -6.40
C PRO A 487 -16.06 14.17 -7.16
N THR A 488 -15.95 15.31 -6.48
CA THR A 488 -15.47 16.57 -7.05
C THR A 488 -14.29 17.14 -6.28
N THR A 489 -13.77 16.42 -5.30
CA THR A 489 -12.57 16.83 -4.58
C THR A 489 -11.37 16.78 -5.52
N ALA A 490 -10.47 17.76 -5.42
CA ALA A 490 -9.29 17.93 -6.28
C ALA A 490 -9.57 18.26 -7.77
N LEU A 491 -10.79 18.73 -8.10
CA LEU A 491 -11.12 19.27 -9.43
C LEU A 491 -11.27 20.79 -9.40
N ASP A 492 -10.86 21.44 -10.50
CA ASP A 492 -11.08 22.86 -10.74
C ASP A 492 -12.58 23.21 -10.70
N ALA A 493 -12.90 24.42 -10.26
CA ALA A 493 -14.29 24.88 -10.08
C ALA A 493 -15.12 24.77 -11.37
N SER A 494 -14.52 25.00 -12.54
CA SER A 494 -15.18 24.88 -13.84
C SER A 494 -15.53 23.44 -14.23
N ILE A 495 -14.74 22.45 -13.80
CA ILE A 495 -14.97 21.02 -14.11
C ILE A 495 -16.00 20.42 -13.14
N ARG A 496 -16.03 20.91 -11.89
CA ARG A 496 -16.92 20.43 -10.83
C ARG A 496 -18.38 20.34 -11.28
N LEU A 497 -18.96 21.45 -11.76
CA LEU A 497 -20.36 21.49 -12.19
C LEU A 497 -20.64 20.46 -13.29
N GLY A 498 -19.75 20.33 -14.27
CA GLY A 498 -19.90 19.35 -15.34
C GLY A 498 -19.85 17.89 -14.88
N ILE A 499 -19.24 17.58 -13.74
CA ILE A 499 -19.28 16.23 -13.13
C ILE A 499 -20.59 16.02 -12.36
N LEU A 500 -21.04 17.03 -11.62
CA LEU A 500 -22.32 16.96 -10.91
C LEU A 500 -23.49 16.80 -11.91
N ASP A 501 -23.51 17.57 -12.98
CA ASP A 501 -24.49 17.45 -14.07
C ASP A 501 -24.50 16.05 -14.68
N LEU A 502 -23.31 15.49 -14.91
CA LEU A 502 -23.18 14.13 -15.40
C LEU A 502 -23.78 13.10 -14.43
N LEU A 503 -23.49 13.20 -13.12
CA LEU A 503 -24.06 12.27 -12.14
C LEU A 503 -25.59 12.38 -12.09
N ARG A 504 -26.12 13.60 -12.16
CA ARG A 504 -27.57 13.86 -12.18
C ARG A 504 -28.23 13.34 -13.46
N SER A 505 -27.59 13.49 -14.61
CA SER A 505 -28.12 12.96 -15.88
C SER A 505 -28.14 11.44 -15.86
N LEU A 506 -27.05 10.80 -15.41
CA LEU A 506 -26.95 9.35 -15.29
C LEU A 506 -28.00 8.79 -14.32
N GLN A 507 -28.24 9.44 -13.18
CA GLN A 507 -29.30 9.06 -12.26
C GLN A 507 -30.67 9.06 -12.94
N ARG A 508 -31.04 10.18 -13.59
CA ARG A 508 -32.33 10.33 -14.26
C ARG A 508 -32.53 9.33 -15.39
N GLU A 509 -31.49 9.05 -16.15
CA GLU A 509 -31.54 8.11 -17.27
C GLU A 509 -31.65 6.64 -16.82
N THR A 510 -30.97 6.27 -15.74
CA THR A 510 -30.86 4.87 -15.31
C THR A 510 -31.80 4.50 -14.16
N GLY A 511 -32.35 5.49 -13.44
CA GLY A 511 -33.09 5.28 -12.21
C GLY A 511 -32.24 4.74 -11.05
N MET A 512 -30.90 4.80 -11.14
CA MET A 512 -30.04 4.37 -10.04
C MET A 512 -30.15 5.34 -8.85
N ALA A 513 -30.14 4.80 -7.63
CA ALA A 513 -30.00 5.61 -6.44
C ALA A 513 -28.57 6.14 -6.31
N LEU A 514 -28.40 7.31 -5.68
CA LEU A 514 -27.09 7.87 -5.36
C LEU A 514 -26.91 8.03 -3.85
N LEU A 515 -25.73 7.64 -3.38
CA LEU A 515 -25.21 8.06 -2.08
C LEU A 515 -24.00 8.96 -2.31
N ILE A 516 -24.17 10.26 -2.10
CA ILE A 516 -23.09 11.25 -2.22
C ILE A 516 -22.46 11.43 -0.85
N VAL A 517 -21.19 11.07 -0.70
CA VAL A 517 -20.41 11.41 0.50
C VAL A 517 -19.65 12.69 0.23
N SER A 518 -19.91 13.73 1.02
CA SER A 518 -19.20 15.00 0.89
C SER A 518 -19.08 15.75 2.21
N HIS A 519 -18.16 16.71 2.26
CA HIS A 519 -18.11 17.75 3.28
C HIS A 519 -18.62 19.10 2.75
N ASP A 520 -18.93 19.20 1.46
CA ASP A 520 -19.41 20.41 0.79
C ASP A 520 -20.94 20.38 0.67
N TRP A 521 -21.61 21.32 1.34
CA TRP A 521 -23.06 21.45 1.28
C TRP A 521 -23.55 21.90 -0.09
N ASP A 522 -22.77 22.64 -0.89
CA ASP A 522 -23.18 23.07 -2.23
C ASP A 522 -23.35 21.88 -3.16
N VAL A 523 -22.48 20.86 -3.01
CA VAL A 523 -22.58 19.60 -3.76
C VAL A 523 -23.83 18.81 -3.37
N VAL A 524 -24.13 18.76 -2.07
CA VAL A 524 -25.31 18.07 -1.54
C VAL A 524 -26.58 18.78 -1.98
N ASP A 525 -26.60 20.10 -1.88
CA ASP A 525 -27.70 20.98 -2.29
C ASP A 525 -28.05 20.81 -3.78
N TYR A 526 -27.00 20.64 -4.61
CA TYR A 526 -27.17 20.47 -6.04
C TYR A 526 -27.71 19.10 -6.48
N LEU A 527 -27.36 18.03 -5.77
CA LEU A 527 -27.57 16.64 -6.22
C LEU A 527 -28.59 15.84 -5.42
N CYS A 528 -28.80 16.13 -4.14
CA CYS A 528 -29.47 15.22 -3.21
C CYS A 528 -30.88 15.69 -2.87
N ASP A 529 -31.80 14.74 -2.72
CA ASP A 529 -33.18 14.99 -2.25
C ASP A 529 -33.22 15.13 -0.72
N ARG A 530 -32.35 14.41 -0.02
CA ARG A 530 -32.22 14.45 1.44
C ARG A 530 -30.76 14.35 1.89
N ALA A 531 -30.49 14.75 3.13
CA ALA A 531 -29.17 14.59 3.73
C ALA A 531 -29.19 13.88 5.09
N ILE A 532 -28.05 13.28 5.41
CA ILE A 532 -27.72 12.62 6.67
C ILE A 532 -26.43 13.26 7.17
N VAL A 533 -26.52 14.00 8.26
CA VAL A 533 -25.39 14.71 8.88
C VAL A 533 -24.74 13.80 9.91
N MET A 534 -23.44 13.56 9.75
CA MET A 534 -22.62 12.73 10.62
C MET A 534 -21.60 13.56 11.41
N TYR A 535 -21.51 13.29 12.70
CA TYR A 535 -20.45 13.81 13.57
C TYR A 535 -19.87 12.68 14.41
N ALA A 536 -18.54 12.57 14.42
CA ALA A 536 -17.80 11.65 15.28
C ALA A 536 -18.39 10.22 15.32
N GLY A 537 -18.74 9.65 14.17
CA GLY A 537 -19.24 8.27 14.05
C GLY A 537 -20.74 8.09 14.27
N GLN A 538 -21.52 9.14 14.55
CA GLN A 538 -22.97 9.08 14.75
C GLN A 538 -23.71 9.99 13.77
N ILE A 539 -24.98 9.65 13.47
CA ILE A 539 -25.91 10.59 12.84
C ILE A 539 -26.34 11.63 13.88
N THR A 540 -26.11 12.90 13.58
CA THR A 540 -26.57 14.04 14.37
C THR A 540 -27.92 14.56 13.89
N GLU A 541 -28.16 14.52 12.58
CA GLU A 541 -29.40 15.02 12.00
C GLU A 541 -29.64 14.35 10.64
N SER A 542 -30.89 14.15 10.26
CA SER A 542 -31.26 13.69 8.93
C SER A 542 -32.64 14.21 8.56
N GLY A 543 -32.84 14.53 7.28
CA GLY A 543 -34.13 14.94 6.76
C GLY A 543 -34.05 15.42 5.32
N ARG A 544 -35.17 15.92 4.81
CA ARG A 544 -35.22 16.56 3.49
C ARG A 544 -34.29 17.76 3.48
N LEU A 545 -33.66 17.98 2.34
CA LEU A 545 -32.66 19.02 2.20
C LEU A 545 -33.23 20.43 2.49
N GLU A 546 -34.43 20.70 1.97
CA GLU A 546 -35.19 21.94 2.22
C GLU A 546 -35.36 22.24 3.71
N ASP A 547 -35.76 21.22 4.49
CA ASP A 547 -35.95 21.35 5.93
C ASP A 547 -34.63 21.56 6.67
N LEU A 548 -33.56 20.84 6.29
CA LEU A 548 -32.25 20.98 6.92
C LEU A 548 -31.59 22.34 6.64
N LEU A 549 -31.80 22.90 5.44
CA LEU A 549 -31.23 24.19 5.05
C LEU A 549 -31.90 25.36 5.76
N VAL A 550 -33.20 25.26 6.05
CA VAL A 550 -34.00 26.35 6.65
C VAL A 550 -34.17 26.18 8.15
N ASN A 551 -34.51 24.96 8.60
CA ASN A 551 -34.90 24.63 9.97
C ASN A 551 -33.99 23.54 10.55
N SER A 552 -32.67 23.75 10.51
CA SER A 552 -31.71 22.83 11.14
C SER A 552 -31.95 22.72 12.64
N ALA A 553 -32.28 21.51 13.11
CA ALA A 553 -32.64 21.19 14.49
C ALA A 553 -31.45 20.67 15.31
N HIS A 554 -30.22 20.73 14.79
CA HIS A 554 -29.00 20.42 15.52
C HIS A 554 -27.95 21.55 15.37
N PRO A 555 -27.34 22.03 16.48
CA PRO A 555 -26.37 23.14 16.42
C PRO A 555 -25.16 22.88 15.52
N TYR A 556 -24.73 21.62 15.40
CA TYR A 556 -23.68 21.22 14.45
C TYR A 556 -24.09 21.46 12.99
N THR A 557 -25.29 21.04 12.59
CA THR A 557 -25.80 21.22 11.23
C THR A 557 -25.89 22.70 10.90
N HIS A 558 -26.47 23.49 11.82
CA HIS A 558 -26.52 24.94 11.69
C HIS A 558 -25.12 25.55 11.51
N ALA A 559 -24.15 25.13 12.33
CA ALA A 559 -22.79 25.63 12.25
C ALA A 559 -22.10 25.27 10.92
N LEU A 560 -22.35 24.07 10.37
CA LEU A 560 -21.84 23.68 9.05
C LEU A 560 -22.42 24.55 7.93
N LEU A 561 -23.71 24.89 8.02
CA LEU A 561 -24.38 25.74 7.02
C LEU A 561 -23.87 27.18 7.08
N GLU A 562 -23.64 27.72 8.28
CA GLU A 562 -23.09 29.08 8.46
C GLU A 562 -21.62 29.21 7.99
N CYS A 563 -20.87 28.11 7.90
CA CYS A 563 -19.53 28.12 7.33
C CYS A 563 -19.51 28.30 5.80
N ARG A 564 -20.67 28.28 5.12
CA ARG A 564 -20.76 28.50 3.67
C ARG A 564 -20.57 29.99 3.34
N PRO A 565 -19.74 30.34 2.34
CA PRO A 565 -19.66 31.70 1.82
C PRO A 565 -21.01 32.13 1.23
N LYS A 566 -21.62 33.20 1.78
CA LYS A 566 -22.86 33.78 1.24
C LYS A 566 -22.49 34.85 0.20
N ALA A 567 -23.24 34.97 -0.89
CA ALA A 567 -22.93 35.94 -1.96
C ALA A 567 -22.89 37.41 -1.44
N ASP A 568 -23.69 37.70 -0.42
CA ASP A 568 -23.81 39.01 0.24
C ASP A 568 -22.95 39.12 1.53
N SER A 569 -22.01 38.20 1.75
CA SER A 569 -21.15 38.27 2.94
C SER A 569 -20.12 39.41 2.80
N ASP A 570 -20.01 40.23 3.84
CA ASP A 570 -18.96 41.24 3.98
C ASP A 570 -17.57 40.59 3.93
N ARG A 571 -16.87 40.80 2.81
CA ARG A 571 -15.53 40.23 2.54
C ARG A 571 -14.45 40.72 3.50
N SER A 572 -14.72 41.77 4.29
CA SER A 572 -13.79 42.27 5.31
C SER A 572 -13.85 41.47 6.61
N LYS A 573 -14.88 40.66 6.83
CA LYS A 573 -15.04 39.82 8.02
C LYS A 573 -14.55 38.40 7.77
N PRO A 574 -13.91 37.76 8.76
CA PRO A 574 -13.54 36.36 8.65
C PRO A 574 -14.80 35.49 8.53
N LEU A 575 -14.72 34.44 7.70
CA LEU A 575 -15.80 33.47 7.57
C LEU A 575 -16.05 32.79 8.93
N PRO A 576 -17.33 32.53 9.29
CA PRO A 576 -17.65 31.75 10.46
C PRO A 576 -16.96 30.38 10.41
N SER A 577 -16.40 29.93 11.53
CA SER A 577 -15.76 28.61 11.64
C SER A 577 -16.24 27.89 12.88
N ILE A 578 -16.32 26.55 12.80
CA ILE A 578 -16.68 25.73 13.95
C ILE A 578 -15.43 25.53 14.81
N ALA A 579 -15.37 26.18 15.98
CA ALA A 579 -14.24 26.13 16.88
C ALA A 579 -13.85 24.67 17.28
N GLY A 580 -12.56 24.43 17.50
CA GLY A 580 -12.03 23.12 17.89
C GLY A 580 -11.87 22.13 16.73
N GLN A 581 -11.60 20.87 17.05
CA GLN A 581 -11.44 19.78 16.07
C GLN A 581 -12.43 18.64 16.36
N VAL A 582 -12.74 17.83 15.35
CA VAL A 582 -13.50 16.59 15.55
C VAL A 582 -12.74 15.69 16.52
N ALA A 583 -13.43 15.19 17.54
CA ALA A 583 -12.85 14.28 18.51
C ALA A 583 -12.22 13.05 17.83
N ALA A 584 -11.06 12.62 18.32
CA ALA A 584 -10.38 11.45 17.77
C ALA A 584 -11.27 10.21 17.89
N PRO A 585 -11.26 9.29 16.90
CA PRO A 585 -12.02 8.06 16.98
C PRO A 585 -11.72 7.30 18.28
N GLY A 586 -12.78 6.88 18.98
CA GLY A 586 -12.69 6.16 20.25
C GLY A 586 -12.48 7.03 21.50
N SER A 587 -12.36 8.35 21.38
CA SER A 587 -12.31 9.26 22.54
C SER A 587 -13.68 9.82 22.94
N HIS A 588 -14.77 9.21 22.45
CA HIS A 588 -16.12 9.75 22.58
C HIS A 588 -16.75 9.39 23.93
N ARG A 589 -17.54 10.33 24.47
CA ARG A 589 -18.39 10.09 25.65
C ARG A 589 -19.66 9.35 25.23
N ALA A 590 -20.31 8.71 26.19
CA ALA A 590 -21.64 8.14 25.98
C ALA A 590 -22.74 9.20 25.73
N ALA A 591 -22.45 10.48 26.01
CA ALA A 591 -23.36 11.61 25.88
C ALA A 591 -23.24 12.36 24.53
N CYS A 592 -23.66 13.62 24.44
CA CYS A 592 -23.54 14.43 23.22
C CYS A 592 -22.08 14.51 22.76
N ARG A 593 -21.78 14.01 21.56
CA ARG A 593 -20.41 14.08 21.01
C ARG A 593 -19.99 15.49 20.63
N PHE A 594 -20.94 16.37 20.36
CA PHE A 594 -20.70 17.75 19.95
C PHE A 594 -20.68 18.74 21.13
N SER A 595 -20.90 18.31 22.38
CA SER A 595 -21.02 19.21 23.53
C SER A 595 -19.86 20.18 23.69
N ASP A 596 -18.64 19.70 23.44
CA ASP A 596 -17.40 20.47 23.66
C ASP A 596 -17.20 21.60 22.64
N ARG A 597 -17.94 21.56 21.53
CA ARG A 597 -17.93 22.57 20.44
C ARG A 597 -19.28 23.26 20.26
N CYS A 598 -20.29 22.87 21.04
CA CYS A 598 -21.66 23.35 20.88
C CYS A 598 -21.84 24.68 21.61
N PRO A 599 -22.27 25.76 20.91
CA PRO A 599 -22.41 27.08 21.53
C PRO A 599 -23.55 27.18 22.54
N ILE A 600 -24.49 26.22 22.51
CA ILE A 600 -25.64 26.15 23.43
C ILE A 600 -25.53 24.96 24.40
N ALA A 601 -24.34 24.40 24.59
CA ALA A 601 -24.13 23.25 25.48
C ALA A 601 -24.56 23.56 26.92
N LYS A 602 -25.39 22.69 27.50
CA LYS A 602 -25.76 22.72 28.93
C LYS A 602 -25.15 21.52 29.66
N PRO A 603 -25.01 21.54 31.00
CA PRO A 603 -24.48 20.41 31.76
C PRO A 603 -25.16 19.07 31.46
N VAL A 604 -26.49 19.08 31.23
CA VAL A 604 -27.28 17.90 30.87
C VAL A 604 -26.80 17.21 29.58
N CYS A 605 -26.23 17.95 28.63
CA CYS A 605 -25.72 17.40 27.37
C CYS A 605 -24.54 16.43 27.55
N THR A 606 -23.90 16.43 28.73
CA THR A 606 -22.72 15.60 29.03
C THR A 606 -23.03 14.41 29.94
N GLN A 607 -24.28 14.26 30.39
CA GLN A 607 -24.65 13.31 31.45
C GLN A 607 -25.15 11.96 30.93
N SER A 608 -25.86 11.93 29.79
CA SER A 608 -26.52 10.71 29.29
C SER A 608 -26.55 10.64 27.77
N HIS A 609 -26.79 9.44 27.24
CA HIS A 609 -26.93 9.19 25.81
C HIS A 609 -28.14 9.92 25.23
N ILE A 610 -27.92 10.65 24.13
CA ILE A 610 -28.97 11.37 23.41
C ILE A 610 -29.48 10.50 22.27
N PRO A 611 -30.76 10.07 22.28
CA PRO A 611 -31.34 9.32 21.17
C PRO A 611 -31.55 10.23 19.96
N LEU A 612 -31.65 9.61 18.78
CA LEU A 612 -32.12 10.30 17.57
C LEU A 612 -33.66 10.40 17.68
N VAL A 613 -34.21 11.61 17.71
CA VAL A 613 -35.65 11.87 17.88
C VAL A 613 -36.24 12.51 16.63
N GLN A 614 -37.51 12.24 16.36
CA GLN A 614 -38.27 12.87 15.28
C GLN A 614 -38.69 14.28 15.71
N VAL A 615 -38.41 15.30 14.88
CA VAL A 615 -38.78 16.70 15.16
C VAL A 615 -39.72 17.32 14.11
N GLY A 616 -39.79 16.75 12.92
CA GLY A 616 -40.71 17.13 11.85
C GLY A 616 -41.33 15.91 11.18
N VAL A 617 -41.99 16.09 10.04
CA VAL A 617 -42.60 14.96 9.28
C VAL A 617 -41.51 13.97 8.84
N ASP A 618 -40.43 14.48 8.23
CA ASP A 618 -39.34 13.68 7.68
C ASP A 618 -37.96 14.04 8.27
N GLN A 619 -37.91 14.70 9.44
CA GLN A 619 -36.67 15.17 10.05
C GLN A 619 -36.42 14.57 11.44
N GLN A 620 -35.19 14.13 11.64
CA GLN A 620 -34.68 13.54 12.86
C GLN A 620 -33.44 14.29 13.34
N SER A 621 -33.32 14.50 14.65
CA SER A 621 -32.18 15.18 15.25
C SER A 621 -31.76 14.50 16.55
N ARG A 622 -30.45 14.45 16.80
CA ARG A 622 -29.83 13.91 18.02
C ARG A 622 -29.45 15.06 18.95
N CYS A 623 -30.43 15.87 19.33
CA CYS A 623 -30.25 17.00 20.24
C CYS A 623 -31.33 16.97 21.32
N LEU A 624 -30.97 17.33 22.56
CA LEU A 624 -31.94 17.49 23.66
C LEU A 624 -32.86 18.70 23.45
N PHE A 625 -32.43 19.68 22.64
CA PHE A 625 -33.18 20.90 22.34
C PHE A 625 -33.73 20.88 20.91
N ALA A 626 -33.86 19.70 20.30
CA ALA A 626 -34.19 19.60 18.88
C ALA A 626 -35.55 20.25 18.54
N GLU A 627 -36.58 20.05 19.37
CA GLU A 627 -37.91 20.68 19.19
C GLU A 627 -37.84 22.21 19.33
N GLU A 628 -37.11 22.73 20.33
CA GLU A 628 -36.90 24.17 20.50
C GLU A 628 -36.22 24.79 19.26
N LEU A 629 -35.18 24.13 18.75
CA LEU A 629 -34.39 24.61 17.60
C LEU A 629 -35.14 24.46 16.26
N TYR A 630 -36.09 23.53 16.18
CA TYR A 630 -36.93 23.36 15.00
C TYR A 630 -37.96 24.49 14.86
N VAL A 631 -38.46 25.01 15.99
CA VAL A 631 -39.45 26.11 16.02
C VAL A 631 -38.77 27.49 15.95
N ALA A 632 -37.62 27.66 16.60
CA ALA A 632 -36.85 28.90 16.60
C ALA A 632 -35.41 28.64 16.12
N PRO A 633 -34.94 29.28 15.03
CA PRO A 633 -33.60 29.05 14.50
C PRO A 633 -32.51 29.26 15.56
N VAL A 634 -31.42 28.50 15.46
CA VAL A 634 -30.29 28.57 16.40
C VAL A 634 -29.75 30.00 16.54
N SER A 635 -29.75 30.78 15.46
CA SER A 635 -29.38 32.20 15.47
C SER A 635 -30.24 33.04 16.43
N VAL A 636 -31.55 32.82 16.47
CA VAL A 636 -32.48 33.50 17.38
C VAL A 636 -32.23 33.07 18.82
N VAL A 637 -32.08 31.76 19.05
CA VAL A 637 -31.79 31.19 20.39
C VAL A 637 -30.46 31.68 20.95
N LEU A 638 -29.46 31.92 20.10
CA LEU A 638 -28.18 32.51 20.50
C LEU A 638 -28.31 34.00 20.83
N THR A 639 -29.20 34.74 20.16
CA THR A 639 -29.38 36.18 20.37
C THR A 639 -30.20 36.50 21.62
N GLU A 640 -31.15 35.64 22.00
CA GLU A 640 -31.95 35.78 23.23
C GLU A 640 -31.20 35.35 24.51
N ARG A 641 -30.05 34.67 24.37
CA ARG A 641 -29.29 34.08 25.48
C ARG A 641 -27.92 34.74 25.73
N ILE A 642 -27.57 35.75 24.95
CA ILE A 642 -26.48 36.73 25.21
C ILE A 642 -27.13 37.96 25.84
#